data_AF-A0A6G9QJE3-F1
#
_entry.id   AF-A0A6G9QJE3-F1
#
_cell.length_a   1.000
_cell.length_b   1.000
_cell.length_c   1.000
_cell.angle_alpha   90.00
_cell.angle_beta   90.00
_cell.angle_gamma   90.00
#
_symmetry.space_group_name_H-M   'P 1'
#
loop_
_entity.id
_entity.type
_entity.pdbx_description
1 polymer ?
#
loop_
_entity_poly.entity_id
_entity_poly.type
_entity_poly.pdbx_seq_one_letter_code
_entity_poly.pdbx_strand_id
1 'polypeptide(L)'
;MFNKKMPWLMPTLVASAVALSLAACGSDNDTKSETTTPPVVIPEPGPSFPEGAIMVEAGDNLTISIQEALINAQSGDVIVLPKGNFKIQSTLLFDGDVDGDGTFAKNVTIMGYGKDETILDFSEANSGDGIFVQNAINIIIQDLSVNEAKNNGIKLKNTNGIILRRLATVWDGVLDQDNGAYGLYPVECENILIEDTYVRGSADAGIYVGQSQYIVVRRNIAKENVAGIEIENSKYADVYDNEAMGNTGGILVFDLPINNHRYGSSVRIFNNKVYDNNTLNFANASSNPAGVHIVPPGTGIIVLSTDDVEIFNNEITNHDTVGLTISSFFIAEPDISSFVGNYGQPGQAIADGWRPTPRNIHIHDNVITDYGKKPKGYIIEDIIKAYFLTHGAMPGILYDGLGEMLSNNGTAAYLGLQELPFADDGSDNVCIQNNGEVSVGRLFANSNTDMNIPDTLYQNPQTDLLSCSQVSLPVHTVTFGEEIFGCGVDDATEGCDGGTLIGGGGTIGEGEGGLVGDGDVSLCVAEGNNVNWDALLKANCPKLSDYNLFADMKNPTTAPNSGGLPYDLNTPLFTDHATKYRFVYVPQGTKADYSVNESFDFPVGTVISKTFALPQNTNNRGFENEDLVETRLLIHRATGWSALPYVWKADKSDAVIAKAGAIQGKTITHKGEELGFDYVVPSMNQCKQCHQFKADEQSNAVFVPIGPKARHLNRDYAYADGTMNQLSKWQAAGILQGLPALTEVDSVPQYQDGDEANVASLTDSQLMDTAKGYLDINCAHCHRPEGNASNTGLKLEYWRAYDEDAGFSHGTCKSPVAYGGGSLGYDIVPGNAAESILHFRMESNEPGDRMPEIGRSLSHAEGVKLISEWIKRLPAASCS
;
A
#
# COMPACT_ATOMS: atom_id res chain seq x y z
N MET A 1 13.64 -14.37 -25.94
CA MET A 1 14.00 -13.96 -27.31
C MET A 1 12.98 -12.93 -27.77
N PHE A 2 13.26 -11.64 -27.67
CA PHE A 2 12.79 -10.55 -28.55
C PHE A 2 13.51 -9.28 -28.09
N ASN A 3 14.84 -9.29 -28.22
CA ASN A 3 15.64 -8.08 -28.14
C ASN A 3 15.91 -7.66 -29.59
N LYS A 4 15.07 -6.76 -30.13
CA LYS A 4 15.30 -6.14 -31.44
C LYS A 4 15.28 -4.63 -31.29
N LYS A 5 16.39 -4.08 -30.80
CA LYS A 5 16.82 -2.74 -31.23
C LYS A 5 17.19 -2.82 -32.72
N MET A 6 16.67 -1.90 -33.54
CA MET A 6 17.25 -1.63 -34.85
C MET A 6 18.59 -0.91 -34.63
N PRO A 7 19.71 -1.40 -35.20
CA PRO A 7 20.99 -0.73 -35.10
C PRO A 7 21.14 0.23 -36.27
N TRP A 8 21.12 1.53 -36.00
CA TRP A 8 21.70 2.51 -36.89
C TRP A 8 23.13 2.83 -36.44
N LEU A 9 24.06 2.41 -37.32
CA LEU A 9 25.48 2.73 -37.43
C LEU A 9 26.49 2.00 -36.52
N MET A 10 27.20 1.06 -37.15
CA MET A 10 28.59 0.68 -36.87
C MET A 10 29.24 0.29 -38.22
N PRO A 11 30.57 0.27 -38.40
CA PRO A 11 31.65 0.95 -37.67
C PRO A 11 32.68 1.62 -38.62
N THR A 12 33.58 2.46 -38.10
CA THR A 12 34.97 2.51 -38.60
C THR A 12 35.96 2.85 -37.50
N LEU A 13 36.99 1.99 -37.42
CA LEU A 13 38.16 2.02 -36.55
C LEU A 13 39.03 3.27 -36.75
N VAL A 14 39.56 3.84 -35.66
CA VAL A 14 41.00 4.10 -35.51
C VAL A 14 41.39 3.90 -34.04
N ALA A 15 42.31 2.97 -33.80
CA ALA A 15 43.02 2.81 -32.55
C ALA A 15 44.24 3.74 -32.50
N SER A 16 44.56 4.29 -31.32
CA SER A 16 45.94 4.58 -30.89
C SER A 16 45.97 4.78 -29.38
N ALA A 17 46.68 3.89 -28.69
CA ALA A 17 47.06 3.97 -27.28
C ALA A 17 48.34 4.78 -27.11
N VAL A 18 48.53 5.51 -25.99
CA VAL A 18 49.80 5.60 -25.23
C VAL A 18 49.55 6.00 -23.75
N ALA A 19 50.10 5.13 -22.89
CA ALA A 19 50.54 5.15 -21.49
C ALA A 19 50.73 6.43 -20.63
N LEU A 20 50.38 6.25 -19.33
CA LEU A 20 51.06 6.57 -18.06
C LEU A 20 51.78 7.93 -17.84
N SER A 21 51.40 8.60 -16.75
CA SER A 21 52.38 8.97 -15.70
C SER A 21 51.71 9.15 -14.32
N LEU A 22 52.29 8.50 -13.31
CA LEU A 22 52.19 8.81 -11.89
C LEU A 22 53.24 9.89 -11.56
N ALA A 23 52.86 10.90 -10.78
CA ALA A 23 53.79 11.60 -9.89
C ALA A 23 53.01 12.23 -8.73
N ALA A 24 53.39 11.84 -7.51
CA ALA A 24 52.96 12.41 -6.24
C ALA A 24 53.84 13.60 -5.84
N CYS A 25 53.28 14.51 -5.05
CA CYS A 25 53.85 15.39 -4.00
C CYS A 25 52.66 16.25 -3.52
N GLY A 26 52.22 16.31 -2.27
CA GLY A 26 52.92 16.20 -1.00
C GLY A 26 53.30 17.60 -0.51
N SER A 27 52.42 18.27 0.24
CA SER A 27 52.81 19.22 1.29
C SER A 27 51.66 19.47 2.27
N ASP A 28 51.87 19.02 3.51
CA ASP A 28 51.13 19.40 4.71
C ASP A 28 51.30 20.91 4.99
N ASN A 29 50.24 21.55 5.46
CA ASN A 29 50.35 22.77 6.26
C ASN A 29 49.41 22.67 7.46
N ASP A 30 50.00 22.31 8.60
CA ASP A 30 49.42 22.42 9.92
C ASP A 30 49.17 23.90 10.27
N THR A 31 47.90 24.30 10.33
CA THR A 31 47.47 25.47 11.10
C THR A 31 46.68 25.01 12.31
N LYS A 32 47.30 25.17 13.48
CA LYS A 32 46.68 24.98 14.81
C LYS A 32 45.51 25.94 14.97
N SER A 33 44.30 25.40 15.12
CA SER A 33 43.13 26.15 15.58
C SER A 33 43.04 26.08 17.11
N GLU A 34 42.81 27.24 17.73
CA GLU A 34 42.60 27.38 19.17
C GLU A 34 41.30 26.70 19.60
N THR A 35 41.39 25.87 20.63
CA THR A 35 40.26 25.15 21.21
C THR A 35 39.44 26.09 22.08
N THR A 36 38.32 26.60 21.57
CA THR A 36 37.25 27.13 22.41
C THR A 36 36.45 25.97 22.96
N THR A 37 36.46 25.79 24.28
CA THR A 37 35.56 24.84 24.97
C THR A 37 34.11 25.18 24.62
N PRO A 38 33.32 24.23 24.08
CA PRO A 38 31.90 24.43 23.88
C PRO A 38 31.20 24.68 25.23
N PRO A 39 30.10 25.46 25.25
CA PRO A 39 29.27 25.55 26.44
C PRO A 39 28.81 24.15 26.86
N VAL A 40 28.86 23.89 28.17
CA VAL A 40 28.34 22.66 28.78
C VAL A 40 26.87 22.55 28.41
N VAL A 41 26.55 21.63 27.50
CA VAL A 41 25.19 21.19 27.22
C VAL A 41 24.68 20.58 28.52
N ILE A 42 23.68 21.21 29.13
CA ILE A 42 22.89 20.61 30.19
C ILE A 42 22.25 19.37 29.54
N PRO A 43 22.44 18.15 30.06
CA PRO A 43 21.77 16.98 29.49
C PRO A 43 20.27 17.27 29.49
N GLU A 44 19.64 17.13 28.32
CA GLU A 44 18.20 17.22 28.21
C GLU A 44 17.58 16.27 29.26
N PRO A 45 16.56 16.72 30.00
CA PRO A 45 15.77 15.79 30.79
C PRO A 45 15.29 14.69 29.85
N GLY A 46 15.52 13.43 30.23
CA GLY A 46 15.01 12.29 29.47
C GLY A 46 13.50 12.43 29.20
N PRO A 47 12.96 11.70 28.21
CA PRO A 47 11.59 11.89 27.75
C PRO A 47 10.60 11.82 28.92
N SER A 48 9.70 12.80 28.99
CA SER A 48 8.61 12.82 29.96
C SER A 48 7.37 12.18 29.36
N PHE A 49 6.85 11.13 29.99
CA PHE A 49 5.61 10.50 29.57
C PHE A 49 4.42 11.06 30.38
N PRO A 50 3.25 11.24 29.76
CA PRO A 50 2.07 11.73 30.45
C PRO A 50 1.57 10.74 31.51
N GLU A 51 0.93 11.26 32.55
CA GLU A 51 0.28 10.42 33.56
C GLU A 51 -0.85 9.61 32.90
N GLY A 52 -0.88 8.30 33.13
CA GLY A 52 -1.85 7.38 32.52
C GLY A 52 -1.42 6.76 31.20
N ALA A 53 -0.21 7.05 30.70
CA ALA A 53 0.33 6.39 29.52
C ALA A 53 0.38 4.86 29.68
N ILE A 54 0.08 4.15 28.59
CA ILE A 54 0.17 2.70 28.48
C ILE A 54 1.64 2.33 28.30
N MET A 55 2.30 1.96 29.39
CA MET A 55 3.69 1.52 29.38
C MET A 55 3.76 0.07 28.92
N VAL A 56 4.35 -0.18 27.75
CA VAL A 56 4.59 -1.55 27.27
C VAL A 56 5.89 -2.07 27.90
N GLU A 57 5.78 -3.14 28.67
CA GLU A 57 6.93 -3.77 29.33
C GLU A 57 7.73 -4.62 28.35
N ALA A 58 9.06 -4.58 28.48
CA ALA A 58 9.93 -5.48 27.72
C ALA A 58 9.76 -6.93 28.18
N GLY A 59 9.79 -7.89 27.24
CA GLY A 59 9.73 -9.32 27.54
C GLY A 59 9.70 -10.20 26.28
N ASP A 60 9.71 -11.52 26.48
CA ASP A 60 9.80 -12.51 25.38
C ASP A 60 8.62 -12.42 24.37
N ASN A 61 7.48 -11.84 24.77
CA ASN A 61 6.29 -11.66 23.93
C ASN A 61 6.08 -10.21 23.49
N LEU A 62 7.13 -9.39 23.43
CA LEU A 62 7.00 -7.94 23.20
C LEU A 62 6.20 -7.60 21.93
N THR A 63 6.40 -8.31 20.81
CA THR A 63 5.61 -8.11 19.58
C THR A 63 4.11 -8.20 19.86
N ILE A 64 3.68 -9.23 20.58
CA ILE A 64 2.26 -9.45 20.94
C ILE A 64 1.80 -8.37 21.89
N SER A 65 2.59 -8.02 22.91
CA SER A 65 2.22 -6.99 23.89
C SER A 65 2.06 -5.60 23.26
N ILE A 66 2.93 -5.23 22.32
CA ILE A 66 2.77 -3.99 21.55
C ILE A 66 1.51 -4.08 20.68
N GLN A 67 1.31 -5.18 19.95
CA GLN A 67 0.15 -5.34 19.08
C GLN A 67 -1.18 -5.31 19.86
N GLU A 68 -1.23 -5.88 21.06
CA GLU A 68 -2.38 -5.79 21.96
C GLU A 68 -2.61 -4.37 22.47
N ALA A 69 -1.54 -3.64 22.84
CA ALA A 69 -1.66 -2.24 23.23
C ALA A 69 -2.22 -1.38 22.10
N LEU A 70 -1.78 -1.60 20.85
CA LEU A 70 -2.31 -0.91 19.67
C LEU A 70 -3.78 -1.26 19.40
N ILE A 71 -4.17 -2.53 19.49
CA ILE A 71 -5.57 -2.93 19.25
C ILE A 71 -6.52 -2.39 20.34
N ASN A 72 -6.03 -2.28 21.57
CA ASN A 72 -6.82 -1.78 22.69
C ASN A 72 -6.81 -0.26 22.82
N ALA A 73 -5.97 0.43 22.04
CA ALA A 73 -5.80 1.87 22.16
C ALA A 73 -7.11 2.59 21.88
N GLN A 74 -7.44 3.54 22.75
CA GLN A 74 -8.60 4.40 22.67
C GLN A 74 -8.19 5.82 22.30
N SER A 75 -9.17 6.64 21.92
CA SER A 75 -8.93 8.04 21.64
C SER A 75 -8.27 8.75 22.84
N GLY A 76 -7.14 9.42 22.60
CA GLY A 76 -6.34 10.10 23.63
C GLY A 76 -5.25 9.26 24.28
N ASP A 77 -5.15 7.96 23.95
CA ASP A 77 -4.14 7.10 24.56
C ASP A 77 -2.72 7.44 24.10
N VAL A 78 -1.78 7.26 25.03
CA VAL A 78 -0.34 7.40 24.78
C VAL A 78 0.30 6.06 25.10
N ILE A 79 0.82 5.39 24.07
CA ILE A 79 1.50 4.10 24.16
C ILE A 79 3.00 4.34 24.17
N VAL A 80 3.66 3.91 25.24
CA VAL A 80 5.11 4.07 25.42
C VAL A 80 5.78 2.72 25.23
N LEU A 81 6.59 2.62 24.18
CA LEU A 81 7.39 1.44 23.87
C LEU A 81 8.67 1.43 24.73
N PRO A 82 9.16 0.24 25.12
CA PRO A 82 10.26 0.15 26.08
C PRO A 82 11.57 0.70 25.51
N LYS A 83 12.48 1.10 26.40
CA LYS A 83 13.85 1.46 26.07
C LYS A 83 14.67 0.20 25.77
N GLY A 84 15.37 0.15 24.64
CA GLY A 84 16.22 -0.96 24.23
C GLY A 84 16.19 -1.21 22.71
N ASN A 85 16.85 -2.29 22.29
CA ASN A 85 16.78 -2.80 20.92
C ASN A 85 16.08 -4.16 20.95
N PHE A 86 14.96 -4.26 20.21
CA PHE A 86 14.05 -5.38 20.31
C PHE A 86 13.76 -6.01 18.95
N LYS A 87 13.86 -7.33 18.87
CA LYS A 87 13.40 -8.10 17.70
C LYS A 87 11.87 -8.11 17.65
N ILE A 88 11.32 -7.67 16.53
CA ILE A 88 9.88 -7.66 16.25
C ILE A 88 9.59 -8.65 15.12
N GLN A 89 8.58 -9.49 15.32
CA GLN A 89 8.34 -10.69 14.49
C GLN A 89 7.27 -10.47 13.41
N SER A 90 6.54 -9.36 13.46
CA SER A 90 5.46 -9.04 12.52
C SER A 90 5.17 -7.54 12.54
N THR A 91 4.51 -7.06 11.49
CA THR A 91 3.95 -5.69 11.45
C THR A 91 3.18 -5.34 12.71
N LEU A 92 3.44 -4.16 13.24
CA LEU A 92 2.70 -3.56 14.34
C LEU A 92 1.58 -2.68 13.77
N LEU A 93 0.36 -3.24 13.71
CA LEU A 93 -0.79 -2.60 13.06
C LEU A 93 -1.67 -1.88 14.07
N PHE A 94 -1.79 -0.57 13.91
CA PHE A 94 -2.84 0.24 14.53
C PHE A 94 -3.91 0.59 13.50
N ASP A 95 -5.13 0.11 13.72
CA ASP A 95 -6.29 0.48 12.91
C ASP A 95 -7.21 1.30 13.81
N GLY A 96 -7.37 2.60 13.56
CA GLY A 96 -8.19 3.45 14.42
C GLY A 96 -9.68 3.10 14.37
N ASP A 97 -10.13 2.30 13.40
CA ASP A 97 -11.50 1.85 13.25
C ASP A 97 -11.70 0.42 13.76
N VAL A 98 -10.93 -0.10 14.74
CA VAL A 98 -10.86 -1.54 15.10
C VAL A 98 -12.19 -2.34 14.99
N ASP A 99 -13.33 -1.75 15.34
CA ASP A 99 -14.66 -2.40 15.30
C ASP A 99 -15.42 -2.31 13.96
N GLY A 100 -14.89 -1.60 12.96
CA GLY A 100 -15.33 -1.58 11.56
C GLY A 100 -16.56 -0.72 11.29
N ASP A 101 -16.80 0.29 12.12
CA ASP A 101 -18.00 1.13 12.12
C ASP A 101 -17.87 2.46 11.37
N GLY A 102 -16.66 2.78 10.89
CA GLY A 102 -16.36 4.04 10.21
C GLY A 102 -16.06 5.20 11.16
N THR A 103 -15.91 4.94 12.46
CA THR A 103 -15.47 5.91 13.48
C THR A 103 -14.04 5.63 13.87
N PHE A 104 -13.20 6.65 13.70
CA PHE A 104 -11.76 6.49 13.85
C PHE A 104 -11.31 6.94 15.24
N ALA A 105 -10.44 6.16 15.87
CA ALA A 105 -9.73 6.54 17.08
C ALA A 105 -8.93 7.84 16.82
N LYS A 106 -9.00 8.76 17.79
CA LYS A 106 -8.48 10.12 17.67
C LYS A 106 -7.41 10.42 18.70
N ASN A 107 -6.42 11.25 18.37
CA ASN A 107 -5.44 11.77 19.33
C ASN A 107 -4.60 10.67 20.01
N VAL A 108 -4.22 9.63 19.27
CA VAL A 108 -3.37 8.54 19.80
C VAL A 108 -1.90 8.84 19.55
N THR A 109 -1.06 8.64 20.56
CA THR A 109 0.40 8.79 20.46
C THR A 109 1.10 7.45 20.65
N ILE A 110 1.99 7.09 19.73
CA ILE A 110 2.92 5.95 19.86
C ILE A 110 4.32 6.53 20.02
N MET A 111 4.97 6.30 21.16
CA MET A 111 6.29 6.90 21.43
C MET A 111 7.28 5.98 22.12
N GLY A 112 8.58 6.26 21.94
CA GLY A 112 9.67 5.58 22.64
C GLY A 112 10.50 6.51 23.52
N TYR A 113 11.73 6.10 23.81
CA TYR A 113 12.68 6.84 24.65
C TYR A 113 13.65 7.74 23.85
N GLY A 114 13.46 7.82 22.53
CA GLY A 114 14.32 8.46 21.56
C GLY A 114 14.68 7.48 20.45
N LYS A 115 14.90 7.97 19.21
CA LYS A 115 15.23 7.10 18.06
C LYS A 115 16.46 6.21 18.26
N ASP A 116 17.43 6.67 19.06
CA ASP A 116 18.63 5.90 19.39
C ASP A 116 18.47 5.02 20.64
N GLU A 117 17.33 5.10 21.33
CA GLU A 117 17.09 4.51 22.64
C GLU A 117 15.95 3.48 22.64
N THR A 118 14.97 3.62 21.74
CA THR A 118 13.93 2.63 21.44
C THR A 118 14.05 2.21 19.99
N ILE A 119 14.60 1.01 19.75
CA ILE A 119 14.87 0.46 18.42
C ILE A 119 14.03 -0.81 18.24
N LEU A 120 13.17 -0.80 17.24
CA LEU A 120 12.36 -1.94 16.82
C LEU A 120 13.00 -2.56 15.57
N ASP A 121 13.58 -3.75 15.70
CA ASP A 121 14.31 -4.45 14.65
C ASP A 121 13.46 -5.59 14.08
N PHE A 122 13.03 -5.44 12.83
CA PHE A 122 12.15 -6.35 12.10
C PHE A 122 12.90 -7.38 11.25
N SER A 123 14.21 -7.56 11.48
CA SER A 123 15.02 -8.55 10.74
C SER A 123 14.49 -9.99 10.87
N GLU A 124 13.79 -10.30 11.97
CA GLU A 124 13.12 -11.59 12.21
C GLU A 124 11.65 -11.64 11.77
N ALA A 125 11.10 -10.54 11.24
CA ALA A 125 9.76 -10.54 10.67
C ALA A 125 9.74 -11.33 9.35
N ASN A 126 8.67 -12.09 9.11
CA ASN A 126 8.55 -12.91 7.89
C ASN A 126 8.14 -12.10 6.66
N SER A 127 7.40 -11.01 6.84
CA SER A 127 6.92 -10.12 5.79
C SER A 127 6.30 -8.86 6.41
N GLY A 128 5.96 -7.89 5.56
CA GLY A 128 5.13 -6.74 5.92
C GLY A 128 5.91 -5.49 6.33
N ASP A 129 5.15 -4.49 6.75
CA ASP A 129 5.65 -3.19 7.20
C ASP A 129 6.15 -3.28 8.66
N GLY A 130 6.93 -2.31 9.12
CA GLY A 130 7.34 -2.22 10.51
C GLY A 130 6.18 -1.79 11.39
N ILE A 131 5.83 -0.50 11.31
CA ILE A 131 4.61 0.05 11.92
C ILE A 131 3.64 0.41 10.79
N PHE A 132 2.38 -0.02 10.92
CA PHE A 132 1.32 0.37 9.99
C PHE A 132 0.16 1.01 10.77
N VAL A 133 -0.14 2.27 10.47
CA VAL A 133 -1.32 2.98 10.96
C VAL A 133 -2.35 3.13 9.86
N GLN A 134 -3.62 2.86 10.14
CA GLN A 134 -4.71 3.17 9.23
C GLN A 134 -5.98 3.65 9.92
N ASN A 135 -6.85 4.34 9.19
CA ASN A 135 -8.19 4.74 9.63
C ASN A 135 -8.17 5.48 10.97
N ALA A 136 -7.31 6.50 11.08
CA ALA A 136 -7.09 7.19 12.35
C ALA A 136 -7.14 8.72 12.17
N ILE A 137 -7.34 9.44 13.26
CA ILE A 137 -7.31 10.91 13.28
C ILE A 137 -6.32 11.38 14.34
N ASN A 138 -5.52 12.40 14.03
CA ASN A 138 -4.56 13.01 14.95
C ASN A 138 -3.63 11.96 15.60
N ILE A 139 -2.76 11.36 14.80
CA ILE A 139 -1.78 10.37 15.26
C ILE A 139 -0.39 10.98 15.35
N ILE A 140 0.26 10.74 16.50
CA ILE A 140 1.67 11.07 16.71
C ILE A 140 2.46 9.77 16.78
N ILE A 141 3.52 9.67 15.99
CA ILE A 141 4.57 8.65 16.17
C ILE A 141 5.89 9.39 16.41
N GLN A 142 6.53 9.15 17.55
CA GLN A 142 7.75 9.87 17.89
C GLN A 142 8.76 9.07 18.71
N ASP A 143 10.02 9.51 18.69
CA ASP A 143 11.06 9.06 19.63
C ASP A 143 11.38 7.56 19.57
N LEU A 144 11.43 6.97 18.37
CA LEU A 144 11.76 5.55 18.16
C LEU A 144 12.39 5.31 16.78
N SER A 145 13.01 4.14 16.61
CA SER A 145 13.53 3.66 15.32
C SER A 145 12.85 2.37 14.89
N VAL A 146 12.64 2.23 13.58
CA VAL A 146 12.17 1.01 12.92
C VAL A 146 13.24 0.55 11.93
N ASN A 147 13.84 -0.61 12.20
CA ASN A 147 14.97 -1.12 11.43
C ASN A 147 14.61 -2.42 10.71
N GLU A 148 15.20 -2.65 9.54
CA GLU A 148 15.17 -3.94 8.83
C GLU A 148 13.75 -4.47 8.52
N ALA A 149 12.79 -3.56 8.35
CA ALA A 149 11.44 -3.92 7.93
C ALA A 149 11.47 -4.59 6.55
N LYS A 150 10.65 -5.63 6.35
CA LYS A 150 10.66 -6.43 5.12
C LYS A 150 10.01 -5.73 3.94
N ASN A 151 9.19 -4.71 4.19
CA ASN A 151 8.56 -3.90 3.17
C ASN A 151 8.76 -2.41 3.47
N ASN A 152 7.92 -1.80 4.31
CA ASN A 152 8.04 -0.37 4.65
C ASN A 152 8.41 -0.19 6.13
N GLY A 153 9.13 0.88 6.46
CA GLY A 153 9.44 1.22 7.86
C GLY A 153 8.17 1.59 8.62
N ILE A 154 7.63 2.79 8.35
CA ILE A 154 6.42 3.30 8.99
C ILE A 154 5.43 3.74 7.92
N LYS A 155 4.33 3.00 7.78
CA LYS A 155 3.26 3.27 6.82
C LYS A 155 2.06 3.89 7.51
N LEU A 156 1.45 4.90 6.88
CA LEU A 156 0.17 5.46 7.28
C LEU A 156 -0.78 5.48 6.09
N LYS A 157 -2.02 5.02 6.28
CA LYS A 157 -3.04 5.01 5.22
C LYS A 157 -4.38 5.55 5.72
N ASN A 158 -5.11 6.29 4.88
CA ASN A 158 -6.46 6.76 5.20
C ASN A 158 -6.53 7.41 6.59
N THR A 159 -5.61 8.33 6.85
CA THR A 159 -5.42 8.96 8.17
C THR A 159 -5.30 10.46 7.99
N ASN A 160 -5.93 11.23 8.89
CA ASN A 160 -5.93 12.70 8.86
C ASN A 160 -5.35 13.27 10.16
N GLY A 161 -4.38 14.17 10.04
CA GLY A 161 -3.65 14.73 11.18
C GLY A 161 -2.58 13.75 11.64
N ILE A 162 -1.37 13.90 11.09
CA ILE A 162 -0.23 13.01 11.34
C ILE A 162 0.96 13.86 11.76
N ILE A 163 1.61 13.47 12.86
CA ILE A 163 2.92 13.97 13.25
C ILE A 163 3.89 12.79 13.34
N LEU A 164 4.89 12.77 12.46
CA LEU A 164 6.04 11.87 12.50
C LEU A 164 7.27 12.68 12.94
N ARG A 165 7.77 12.44 14.14
CA ARG A 165 8.76 13.34 14.76
C ARG A 165 9.88 12.60 15.46
N ARG A 166 11.14 13.00 15.21
CA ARG A 166 12.33 12.41 15.86
C ARG A 166 12.37 10.88 15.73
N LEU A 167 12.09 10.40 14.51
CA LEU A 167 12.11 8.97 14.20
C LEU A 167 13.43 8.56 13.53
N ALA A 168 13.61 7.25 13.39
CA ALA A 168 14.52 6.69 12.40
C ALA A 168 13.91 5.49 11.66
N THR A 169 14.23 5.35 10.37
CA THR A 169 13.95 4.12 9.60
C THR A 169 15.19 3.70 8.84
N VAL A 170 15.71 2.50 9.12
CA VAL A 170 17.07 2.13 8.71
C VAL A 170 17.18 0.69 8.20
N TRP A 171 17.83 0.53 7.06
CA TRP A 171 18.46 -0.73 6.61
C TRP A 171 19.98 -0.56 6.69
N ASP A 172 20.62 -1.18 7.68
CA ASP A 172 22.03 -0.96 8.06
C ASP A 172 23.04 -1.68 7.14
N GLY A 173 22.54 -2.47 6.19
CA GLY A 173 23.30 -3.32 5.28
C GLY A 173 23.79 -2.66 3.99
N VAL A 174 24.07 -3.53 3.01
CA VAL A 174 24.38 -3.15 1.62
C VAL A 174 23.14 -2.49 1.02
N LEU A 175 23.36 -1.52 0.13
CA LEU A 175 22.29 -0.91 -0.65
C LEU A 175 21.99 -1.83 -1.82
N ASP A 176 20.91 -2.58 -1.73
CA ASP A 176 20.43 -3.46 -2.78
C ASP A 176 18.89 -3.55 -2.79
N GLN A 177 18.38 -4.21 -3.81
CA GLN A 177 16.95 -4.33 -4.10
C GLN A 177 16.16 -5.14 -3.05
N ASP A 178 16.84 -5.87 -2.15
CA ASP A 178 16.18 -6.67 -1.10
C ASP A 178 15.88 -5.82 0.15
N ASN A 179 16.40 -4.58 0.22
CA ASN A 179 16.00 -3.61 1.23
C ASN A 179 14.52 -3.24 1.07
N GLY A 180 13.91 -2.74 2.14
CA GLY A 180 12.52 -2.31 2.10
C GLY A 180 12.29 -1.12 1.15
N ALA A 181 11.05 -1.00 0.67
CA ALA A 181 10.67 0.01 -0.31
C ALA A 181 10.70 1.42 0.30
N TYR A 182 9.82 1.71 1.26
CA TYR A 182 9.66 3.06 1.80
C TYR A 182 10.06 3.16 3.29
N GLY A 183 10.85 4.16 3.65
CA GLY A 183 11.19 4.44 5.05
C GLY A 183 9.98 4.96 5.82
N LEU A 184 9.59 6.22 5.56
CA LEU A 184 8.32 6.79 6.00
C LEU A 184 7.35 6.84 4.82
N TYR A 185 6.13 6.35 5.01
CA TYR A 185 5.16 6.14 3.94
C TYR A 185 3.73 6.55 4.31
N PRO A 186 3.41 7.85 4.46
CA PRO A 186 2.04 8.32 4.38
C PRO A 186 1.47 8.22 2.94
N VAL A 187 0.34 7.55 2.80
CA VAL A 187 -0.35 7.37 1.52
C VAL A 187 -1.86 7.52 1.68
N GLU A 188 -2.53 8.22 0.76
CA GLU A 188 -3.96 8.54 0.88
C GLU A 188 -4.29 9.20 2.24
N CYS A 189 -3.44 10.14 2.66
CA CYS A 189 -3.53 10.80 3.96
C CYS A 189 -3.73 12.32 3.80
N GLU A 190 -4.11 12.98 4.89
CA GLU A 190 -4.32 14.42 4.96
C GLU A 190 -3.63 15.00 6.20
N ASN A 191 -3.14 16.24 6.11
CA ASN A 191 -2.51 16.97 7.22
C ASN A 191 -1.31 16.20 7.81
N ILE A 192 -0.20 16.20 7.08
CA ILE A 192 0.98 15.37 7.36
C ILE A 192 2.18 16.26 7.72
N LEU A 193 2.66 16.15 8.96
CA LEU A 193 3.92 16.75 9.40
C LEU A 193 4.98 15.65 9.60
N ILE A 194 6.09 15.75 8.89
CA ILE A 194 7.27 14.90 9.06
C ILE A 194 8.47 15.77 9.42
N GLU A 195 9.04 15.57 10.61
CA GLU A 195 10.16 16.38 11.07
C GLU A 195 11.20 15.70 11.95
N ASP A 196 12.40 16.28 11.94
CA ASP A 196 13.52 15.92 12.82
C ASP A 196 13.92 14.43 12.73
N THR A 197 13.64 13.79 11.59
CA THR A 197 13.73 12.34 11.38
C THR A 197 14.94 11.95 10.50
N TYR A 198 15.42 10.73 10.67
CA TYR A 198 16.53 10.15 9.91
C TYR A 198 16.09 8.91 9.12
N VAL A 199 16.31 8.87 7.82
CA VAL A 199 15.98 7.69 6.98
C VAL A 199 17.17 7.24 6.16
N ARG A 200 17.40 5.92 6.10
CA ARG A 200 18.50 5.35 5.32
C ARG A 200 18.23 3.96 4.75
N GLY A 201 18.67 3.75 3.52
CA GLY A 201 18.80 2.43 2.90
C GLY A 201 17.59 1.95 2.12
N SER A 202 16.58 2.81 1.93
CA SER A 202 15.35 2.47 1.20
C SER A 202 15.65 2.12 -0.27
N ALA A 203 15.15 0.98 -0.73
CA ALA A 203 15.18 0.57 -2.14
C ALA A 203 14.21 1.38 -3.01
N ASP A 204 13.31 2.16 -2.39
CA ASP A 204 12.47 3.13 -3.07
C ASP A 204 12.76 4.54 -2.53
N ALA A 205 11.86 5.15 -1.76
CA ALA A 205 12.06 6.45 -1.15
C ALA A 205 12.27 6.40 0.38
N GLY A 206 13.26 7.13 0.87
CA GLY A 206 13.50 7.27 2.31
C GLY A 206 12.31 7.94 3.02
N ILE A 207 11.90 9.11 2.53
CA ILE A 207 10.64 9.76 2.92
C ILE A 207 9.76 9.81 1.68
N TYR A 208 8.61 9.15 1.73
CA TYR A 208 7.63 9.13 0.66
C TYR A 208 6.30 9.69 1.16
N VAL A 209 5.72 10.64 0.43
CA VAL A 209 4.34 11.09 0.67
C VAL A 209 3.55 10.98 -0.63
N GLY A 210 2.59 10.04 -0.66
CA GLY A 210 1.85 9.68 -1.87
C GLY A 210 0.36 9.96 -1.79
N GLN A 211 -0.24 10.40 -2.89
CA GLN A 211 -1.69 10.49 -3.04
C GLN A 211 -2.40 11.26 -1.89
N SER A 212 -1.70 12.26 -1.34
CA SER A 212 -2.01 12.93 -0.08
C SER A 212 -2.11 14.45 -0.24
N GLN A 213 -2.59 15.16 0.79
CA GLN A 213 -2.68 16.63 0.76
C GLN A 213 -2.43 17.30 2.11
N TYR A 214 -1.97 18.56 2.05
CA TYR A 214 -1.56 19.38 3.22
C TYR A 214 -0.35 18.75 3.93
N ILE A 215 0.84 19.04 3.41
CA ILE A 215 2.05 18.30 3.72
C ILE A 215 3.15 19.28 4.12
N VAL A 216 3.83 18.98 5.22
CA VAL A 216 5.06 19.66 5.65
C VAL A 216 6.12 18.60 5.95
N VAL A 217 7.23 18.64 5.21
CA VAL A 217 8.40 17.78 5.41
C VAL A 217 9.60 18.67 5.71
N ARG A 218 10.06 18.69 6.97
CA ARG A 218 11.12 19.62 7.39
C ARG A 218 12.18 19.07 8.34
N ARG A 219 13.40 19.58 8.26
CA ARG A 219 14.50 19.24 9.18
C ARG A 219 14.82 17.74 9.24
N ASN A 220 14.63 17.04 8.14
CA ASN A 220 14.92 15.60 8.04
C ASN A 220 16.27 15.36 7.37
N ILE A 221 16.84 14.18 7.63
CA ILE A 221 18.04 13.68 6.97
C ILE A 221 17.66 12.42 6.19
N ALA A 222 17.74 12.48 4.85
CA ALA A 222 17.44 11.37 3.95
C ALA A 222 18.69 10.90 3.21
N LYS A 223 19.27 9.79 3.68
CA LYS A 223 20.61 9.34 3.31
C LYS A 223 20.63 7.98 2.62
N GLU A 224 21.37 7.86 1.52
CA GLU A 224 21.68 6.54 0.91
C GLU A 224 20.43 5.71 0.56
N ASN A 225 19.40 6.36 0.03
CA ASN A 225 18.18 5.73 -0.53
C ASN A 225 18.21 5.80 -2.06
N VAL A 226 17.25 5.19 -2.76
CA VAL A 226 17.08 5.47 -4.19
C VAL A 226 16.57 6.91 -4.35
N ALA A 227 15.40 7.23 -3.82
CA ALA A 227 14.95 8.61 -3.65
C ALA A 227 15.14 9.05 -2.19
N GLY A 228 15.77 10.21 -1.96
CA GLY A 228 15.88 10.75 -0.61
C GLY A 228 14.50 11.12 -0.06
N ILE A 229 13.84 12.08 -0.72
CA ILE A 229 12.48 12.52 -0.42
C ILE A 229 11.66 12.48 -1.71
N GLU A 230 10.46 11.94 -1.64
CA GLU A 230 9.53 11.88 -2.77
C GLU A 230 8.14 12.38 -2.37
N ILE A 231 7.64 13.34 -3.15
CA ILE A 231 6.25 13.81 -3.11
C ILE A 231 5.58 13.29 -4.39
N GLU A 232 4.78 12.23 -4.28
CA GLU A 232 4.13 11.59 -5.42
C GLU A 232 2.62 11.84 -5.42
N ASN A 233 2.06 12.27 -6.56
CA ASN A 233 0.61 12.42 -6.75
C ASN A 233 -0.09 13.22 -5.61
N SER A 234 0.61 14.18 -5.01
CA SER A 234 0.20 14.85 -3.77
C SER A 234 0.12 16.36 -3.92
N LYS A 235 -0.72 17.00 -3.09
CA LYS A 235 -0.99 18.44 -3.18
C LYS A 235 -0.63 19.23 -1.93
N TYR A 236 -0.29 20.50 -2.13
CA TYR A 236 -0.05 21.47 -1.06
C TYR A 236 1.07 21.01 -0.12
N ALA A 237 2.29 20.89 -0.66
CA ALA A 237 3.44 20.37 0.06
C ALA A 237 4.55 21.40 0.21
N ASP A 238 4.99 21.63 1.44
CA ASP A 238 6.22 22.38 1.76
C ASP A 238 7.32 21.40 2.18
N VAL A 239 8.43 21.39 1.44
CA VAL A 239 9.61 20.55 1.69
C VAL A 239 10.82 21.45 1.94
N TYR A 240 11.22 21.61 3.20
CA TYR A 240 12.26 22.59 3.55
C TYR A 240 13.18 22.24 4.71
N ASP A 241 14.35 22.87 4.75
CA ASP A 241 15.38 22.65 5.77
C ASP A 241 15.81 21.17 5.89
N ASN A 242 15.63 20.36 4.85
CA ASN A 242 16.05 18.96 4.83
C ASN A 242 17.47 18.81 4.27
N GLU A 243 18.09 17.68 4.60
CA GLU A 243 19.36 17.23 4.04
C GLU A 243 19.16 15.92 3.27
N ALA A 244 19.37 15.94 1.96
CA ALA A 244 19.24 14.77 1.07
C ALA A 244 20.59 14.46 0.41
N MET A 245 21.23 13.37 0.83
CA MET A 245 22.62 13.06 0.48
C MET A 245 22.91 11.59 0.23
N GLY A 246 23.84 11.31 -0.69
CA GLY A 246 24.25 9.94 -0.99
C GLY A 246 23.15 9.06 -1.60
N ASN A 247 22.02 9.63 -2.03
CA ASN A 247 20.93 8.89 -2.66
C ASN A 247 21.23 8.64 -4.16
N THR A 248 20.36 7.95 -4.88
CA THR A 248 20.38 7.93 -6.36
C THR A 248 19.83 9.25 -6.92
N GLY A 249 18.69 9.69 -6.40
CA GLY A 249 18.09 11.00 -6.60
C GLY A 249 17.82 11.68 -5.26
N GLY A 250 18.04 12.99 -5.17
CA GLY A 250 17.87 13.74 -3.91
C GLY A 250 16.41 13.96 -3.51
N ILE A 251 15.72 14.87 -4.20
CA ILE A 251 14.30 15.19 -3.96
C ILE A 251 13.52 15.00 -5.28
N LEU A 252 12.43 14.24 -5.22
CA LEU A 252 11.58 13.91 -6.36
C LEU A 252 10.16 14.47 -6.14
N VAL A 253 9.61 15.07 -7.19
CA VAL A 253 8.20 15.50 -7.24
C VAL A 253 7.58 14.86 -8.47
N PHE A 254 6.85 13.77 -8.26
CA PHE A 254 6.37 12.91 -9.32
C PHE A 254 4.84 12.96 -9.40
N ASP A 255 4.30 13.05 -10.61
CA ASP A 255 2.88 12.83 -10.86
C ASP A 255 2.71 11.69 -11.87
N LEU A 256 2.28 10.53 -11.38
CA LEU A 256 2.18 9.30 -12.15
C LEU A 256 0.73 8.96 -12.56
N PRO A 257 0.51 8.30 -13.71
CA PRO A 257 -0.82 7.97 -14.23
C PRO A 257 -1.43 6.75 -13.53
N ILE A 258 -1.96 6.92 -12.31
CA ILE A 258 -2.44 5.81 -11.46
C ILE A 258 -3.96 5.61 -11.42
N ASN A 259 -4.75 6.38 -12.19
CA ASN A 259 -6.20 6.21 -12.34
C ASN A 259 -7.01 6.25 -11.03
N ASN A 260 -6.68 7.18 -10.11
CA ASN A 260 -7.34 7.27 -8.80
C ASN A 260 -7.83 8.70 -8.45
N HIS A 261 -7.87 9.60 -9.43
CA HIS A 261 -8.23 11.02 -9.33
C HIS A 261 -7.36 11.85 -8.37
N ARG A 262 -6.21 11.32 -7.92
CA ARG A 262 -5.28 11.99 -7.01
C ARG A 262 -4.00 12.28 -7.77
N TYR A 263 -3.85 13.54 -8.17
CA TYR A 263 -2.73 14.03 -8.97
C TYR A 263 -2.02 15.17 -8.24
N GLY A 264 -0.73 15.33 -8.50
CA GLY A 264 0.14 16.24 -7.79
C GLY A 264 0.03 17.68 -8.29
N SER A 265 0.04 18.64 -7.36
CA SER A 265 0.21 20.06 -7.68
C SER A 265 0.53 20.88 -6.44
N SER A 266 1.12 22.06 -6.61
CA SER A 266 1.39 23.02 -5.54
C SER A 266 2.41 22.47 -4.53
N VAL A 267 3.66 22.36 -4.97
CA VAL A 267 4.79 21.85 -4.18
C VAL A 267 5.89 22.90 -4.11
N ARG A 268 6.33 23.25 -2.91
CA ARG A 268 7.43 24.19 -2.67
C ARG A 268 8.61 23.46 -2.06
N ILE A 269 9.78 23.56 -2.70
CA ILE A 269 11.04 22.95 -2.25
C ILE A 269 12.04 24.05 -1.95
N PHE A 270 12.37 24.28 -0.68
CA PHE A 270 13.23 25.41 -0.34
C PHE A 270 14.13 25.22 0.87
N ASN A 271 15.25 25.95 0.92
CA ASN A 271 16.24 25.88 2.01
C ASN A 271 16.79 24.47 2.27
N ASN A 272 16.72 23.55 1.30
CA ASN A 272 17.27 22.20 1.46
C ASN A 272 18.74 22.15 1.05
N LYS A 273 19.47 21.20 1.64
CA LYS A 273 20.80 20.79 1.21
C LYS A 273 20.70 19.47 0.46
N VAL A 274 20.98 19.50 -0.84
CA VAL A 274 20.85 18.35 -1.75
C VAL A 274 22.20 18.10 -2.40
N TYR A 275 22.96 17.13 -1.89
CA TYR A 275 24.36 16.94 -2.32
C TYR A 275 24.80 15.49 -2.39
N ASP A 276 25.81 15.21 -3.21
CA ASP A 276 26.43 13.88 -3.32
C ASP A 276 25.45 12.74 -3.67
N ASN A 277 24.32 13.01 -4.35
CA ASN A 277 23.32 11.99 -4.70
C ASN A 277 23.77 11.17 -5.92
N ASN A 278 24.85 10.41 -5.75
CA ASN A 278 25.59 9.69 -6.79
C ASN A 278 25.52 8.16 -6.68
N THR A 279 24.73 7.63 -5.74
CA THR A 279 24.60 6.19 -5.51
C THR A 279 23.90 5.53 -6.70
N LEU A 280 24.39 4.36 -7.12
CA LEU A 280 23.76 3.60 -8.20
C LEU A 280 22.32 3.26 -7.82
N ASN A 281 21.42 3.30 -8.80
CA ASN A 281 20.03 2.92 -8.57
C ASN A 281 19.94 1.43 -8.20
N PHE A 282 19.30 1.14 -7.08
CA PHE A 282 19.09 -0.22 -6.55
C PHE A 282 17.61 -0.54 -6.33
N ALA A 283 16.70 0.22 -6.95
CA ALA A 283 15.28 -0.05 -6.85
C ALA A 283 14.88 -1.32 -7.60
N ASN A 284 13.81 -1.94 -7.12
CA ASN A 284 13.14 -3.03 -7.83
C ASN A 284 12.56 -2.53 -9.16
N ALA A 285 12.67 -3.37 -10.19
CA ALA A 285 12.04 -3.07 -11.47
C ALA A 285 10.50 -3.04 -11.33
N SER A 286 9.85 -2.14 -12.06
CA SER A 286 8.40 -1.99 -12.10
C SER A 286 7.87 -2.14 -13.52
N SER A 287 6.60 -2.51 -13.66
CA SER A 287 5.88 -2.48 -14.93
C SER A 287 5.40 -1.08 -15.32
N ASN A 288 5.37 -0.14 -14.37
CA ASN A 288 5.17 1.27 -14.67
C ASN A 288 6.44 1.77 -15.40
N PRO A 289 6.35 2.37 -16.60
CA PRO A 289 7.53 2.88 -17.30
C PRO A 289 8.21 4.05 -16.56
N ALA A 290 7.52 4.65 -15.57
CA ALA A 290 8.06 5.66 -14.67
C ALA A 290 8.05 5.19 -13.20
N GLY A 291 8.83 5.87 -12.36
CA GLY A 291 9.02 5.61 -10.93
C GLY A 291 10.50 5.72 -10.55
N VAL A 292 10.84 5.43 -9.30
CA VAL A 292 12.23 5.61 -8.83
C VAL A 292 13.25 4.70 -9.54
N HIS A 293 12.82 3.56 -10.08
CA HIS A 293 13.68 2.60 -10.75
C HIS A 293 14.32 3.11 -12.06
N ILE A 294 13.75 4.16 -12.66
CA ILE A 294 14.32 4.81 -13.85
C ILE A 294 15.21 6.01 -13.50
N VAL A 295 15.29 6.40 -12.23
CA VAL A 295 16.01 7.59 -11.78
C VAL A 295 17.49 7.46 -12.13
N PRO A 296 18.05 8.39 -12.94
CA PRO A 296 19.47 8.40 -13.25
C PRO A 296 20.27 8.68 -11.97
N PRO A 297 21.27 7.85 -11.62
CA PRO A 297 22.14 8.14 -10.49
C PRO A 297 22.92 9.44 -10.75
N GLY A 298 23.14 10.24 -9.71
CA GLY A 298 23.80 11.54 -9.87
C GLY A 298 22.82 12.68 -10.12
N THR A 299 21.58 12.60 -9.61
CA THR A 299 20.56 13.62 -9.85
C THR A 299 20.15 14.32 -8.55
N GLY A 300 20.18 15.65 -8.55
CA GLY A 300 19.80 16.44 -7.37
C GLY A 300 18.28 16.46 -7.15
N ILE A 301 17.56 17.21 -7.98
CA ILE A 301 16.09 17.35 -7.89
C ILE A 301 15.43 16.96 -9.22
N ILE A 302 14.30 16.24 -9.16
CA ILE A 302 13.52 15.84 -10.35
C ILE A 302 12.06 16.29 -10.17
N VAL A 303 11.55 17.00 -11.17
CA VAL A 303 10.10 17.22 -11.35
C VAL A 303 9.64 16.40 -12.54
N LEU A 304 8.71 15.48 -12.32
CA LEU A 304 8.14 14.62 -13.36
C LEU A 304 6.63 14.82 -13.45
N SER A 305 6.19 15.47 -14.53
CA SER A 305 4.77 15.73 -14.87
C SER A 305 3.97 16.56 -13.87
N THR A 306 4.55 16.97 -12.73
CA THR A 306 3.84 17.73 -11.71
C THR A 306 3.73 19.21 -12.07
N ASP A 307 2.55 19.78 -11.88
CA ASP A 307 2.26 21.19 -12.07
C ASP A 307 2.44 21.99 -10.78
N ASP A 308 2.59 23.31 -10.91
CA ASP A 308 2.67 24.24 -9.78
C ASP A 308 3.79 23.83 -8.81
N VAL A 309 5.05 23.93 -9.27
CA VAL A 309 6.22 23.60 -8.45
C VAL A 309 7.18 24.79 -8.34
N GLU A 310 7.52 25.17 -7.11
CA GLU A 310 8.45 26.26 -6.81
C GLU A 310 9.68 25.71 -6.09
N ILE A 311 10.88 25.99 -6.61
CA ILE A 311 12.15 25.46 -6.09
C ILE A 311 13.10 26.63 -5.86
N PHE A 312 13.40 26.93 -4.59
CA PHE A 312 14.15 28.14 -4.27
C PHE A 312 15.03 28.08 -3.02
N ASN A 313 16.08 28.91 -2.96
CA ASN A 313 17.01 28.97 -1.82
C ASN A 313 17.65 27.61 -1.43
N ASN A 314 17.73 26.64 -2.35
CA ASN A 314 18.37 25.35 -2.08
C ASN A 314 19.88 25.40 -2.38
N GLU A 315 20.65 24.59 -1.65
CA GLU A 315 22.04 24.27 -1.96
C GLU A 315 22.10 22.91 -2.68
N ILE A 316 22.38 22.91 -3.98
CA ILE A 316 22.35 21.72 -4.85
C ILE A 316 23.75 21.48 -5.43
N THR A 317 24.50 20.52 -4.89
CA THR A 317 25.93 20.39 -5.18
C THR A 317 26.43 18.96 -5.43
N ASN A 318 27.47 18.83 -6.25
CA ASN A 318 28.20 17.58 -6.49
C ASN A 318 27.36 16.37 -7.00
N HIS A 319 26.60 16.60 -8.07
CA HIS A 319 25.77 15.58 -8.73
C HIS A 319 26.41 15.11 -10.04
N ASP A 320 26.70 13.81 -10.17
CA ASP A 320 27.41 13.22 -11.31
C ASP A 320 26.68 13.49 -12.65
N THR A 321 25.35 13.57 -12.65
CA THR A 321 24.49 13.68 -13.84
C THR A 321 23.89 15.06 -14.06
N VAL A 322 23.02 15.55 -13.17
CA VAL A 322 22.32 16.83 -13.33
C VAL A 322 21.93 17.39 -11.95
N GLY A 323 21.98 18.72 -11.78
CA GLY A 323 21.57 19.35 -10.53
C GLY A 323 20.05 19.32 -10.36
N LEU A 324 19.31 19.72 -11.39
CA LEU A 324 17.85 19.77 -11.39
C LEU A 324 17.31 19.42 -12.78
N THR A 325 16.26 18.60 -12.86
CA THR A 325 15.57 18.32 -14.13
C THR A 325 14.06 18.46 -14.01
N ILE A 326 13.44 18.97 -15.08
CA ILE A 326 12.00 19.09 -15.28
C ILE A 326 11.68 18.24 -16.50
N SER A 327 10.80 17.26 -16.32
CA SER A 327 10.51 16.29 -17.36
C SER A 327 9.03 15.99 -17.43
N SER A 328 8.55 15.86 -18.64
CA SER A 328 7.28 15.26 -18.98
C SER A 328 7.39 13.74 -18.92
N PHE A 329 6.25 13.07 -18.73
CA PHE A 329 6.18 11.60 -18.76
C PHE A 329 6.65 11.00 -20.09
N PHE A 330 6.64 11.77 -21.18
CA PHE A 330 7.12 11.32 -22.50
C PHE A 330 8.58 10.87 -22.49
N ILE A 331 9.40 11.31 -21.52
CA ILE A 331 10.78 10.80 -21.36
C ILE A 331 10.78 9.35 -20.85
N ALA A 332 9.83 8.98 -20.00
CA ALA A 332 9.69 7.62 -19.48
C ALA A 332 9.09 6.66 -20.52
N GLU A 333 8.11 7.13 -21.29
CA GLU A 333 7.46 6.38 -22.39
C GLU A 333 7.63 7.15 -23.73
N PRO A 334 8.81 7.08 -24.38
CA PRO A 334 9.12 7.88 -25.57
C PRO A 334 8.39 7.42 -26.84
N ASP A 335 7.83 6.21 -26.86
CA ASP A 335 6.97 5.78 -27.96
C ASP A 335 5.58 6.41 -27.83
N ILE A 336 5.31 7.42 -28.65
CA ILE A 336 4.04 8.17 -28.62
C ILE A 336 2.83 7.29 -28.93
N SER A 337 3.00 6.22 -29.73
CA SER A 337 1.88 5.34 -30.05
C SER A 337 1.52 4.48 -28.83
N SER A 338 2.53 3.94 -28.16
CA SER A 338 2.36 3.24 -26.87
C SER A 338 1.80 4.18 -25.80
N PHE A 339 2.34 5.41 -25.69
CA PHE A 339 1.84 6.42 -24.75
C PHE A 339 0.35 6.69 -24.96
N VAL A 340 -0.07 7.00 -26.19
CA VAL A 340 -1.49 7.27 -26.51
C VAL A 340 -2.36 6.04 -26.27
N GLY A 341 -1.86 4.85 -26.59
CA GLY A 341 -2.56 3.59 -26.34
C GLY A 341 -2.76 3.29 -24.86
N ASN A 342 -1.77 3.58 -24.03
CA ASN A 342 -1.76 3.26 -22.60
C ASN A 342 -2.46 4.32 -21.75
N TYR A 343 -2.33 5.61 -22.10
CA TYR A 343 -2.76 6.72 -21.23
C TYR A 343 -3.82 7.64 -21.84
N GLY A 344 -3.92 7.70 -23.18
CA GLY A 344 -4.79 8.64 -23.90
C GLY A 344 -6.18 8.11 -24.28
N GLN A 345 -6.51 6.86 -23.95
CA GLN A 345 -7.80 6.24 -24.29
C GLN A 345 -8.89 6.56 -23.25
N PRO A 346 -10.20 6.49 -23.61
CA PRO A 346 -11.28 6.60 -22.63
C PRO A 346 -11.11 5.61 -21.47
N GLY A 347 -11.28 6.11 -20.23
CA GLY A 347 -11.09 5.31 -19.02
C GLY A 347 -9.63 5.18 -18.54
N GLN A 348 -8.69 5.87 -19.18
CA GLN A 348 -7.28 5.97 -18.73
C GLN A 348 -6.99 7.31 -18.03
N ALA A 349 -5.77 7.46 -17.51
CA ALA A 349 -5.39 8.52 -16.56
C ALA A 349 -5.65 9.93 -17.08
N ILE A 350 -5.48 10.16 -18.39
CA ILE A 350 -5.77 11.46 -18.99
C ILE A 350 -7.25 11.83 -18.88
N ALA A 351 -8.16 10.85 -19.02
CA ALA A 351 -9.59 11.06 -18.81
C ALA A 351 -9.95 11.28 -17.32
N ASP A 352 -9.14 10.72 -16.43
CA ASP A 352 -9.25 10.81 -14.97
C ASP A 352 -8.73 12.16 -14.41
N GLY A 353 -7.99 12.92 -15.23
CA GLY A 353 -7.50 14.26 -14.89
C GLY A 353 -5.97 14.39 -14.86
N TRP A 354 -5.22 13.29 -15.00
CA TRP A 354 -3.75 13.32 -15.05
C TRP A 354 -3.24 14.04 -16.28
N ARG A 355 -2.09 14.71 -16.19
CA ARG A 355 -1.42 15.34 -17.33
C ARG A 355 0.07 14.96 -17.35
N PRO A 356 0.62 14.58 -18.53
CA PRO A 356 2.04 14.24 -18.64
C PRO A 356 2.98 15.46 -18.69
N THR A 357 2.45 16.66 -18.92
CA THR A 357 3.27 17.87 -19.16
C THR A 357 3.32 18.73 -17.91
N PRO A 358 4.52 18.99 -17.32
CA PRO A 358 4.65 19.89 -16.19
C PRO A 358 4.44 21.36 -16.61
N ARG A 359 3.74 22.11 -15.77
CA ARG A 359 3.36 23.52 -15.95
C ARG A 359 3.58 24.34 -14.68
N ASN A 360 3.68 25.65 -14.87
CA ASN A 360 3.86 26.64 -13.79
C ASN A 360 5.00 26.25 -12.84
N ILE A 361 6.21 26.16 -13.40
CA ILE A 361 7.41 25.74 -12.67
C ILE A 361 8.30 26.96 -12.45
N HIS A 362 8.70 27.21 -11.22
CA HIS A 362 9.49 28.38 -10.86
C HIS A 362 10.75 27.98 -10.09
N ILE A 363 11.91 28.17 -10.71
CA ILE A 363 13.19 27.79 -10.12
C ILE A 363 14.03 29.04 -9.93
N HIS A 364 14.25 29.44 -8.69
CA HIS A 364 14.95 30.70 -8.42
C HIS A 364 15.79 30.74 -7.17
N ASP A 365 16.80 31.61 -7.15
CA ASP A 365 17.63 31.88 -5.97
C ASP A 365 18.30 30.64 -5.36
N ASN A 366 18.53 29.58 -6.16
CA ASN A 366 19.26 28.39 -5.74
C ASN A 366 20.77 28.55 -5.97
N VAL A 367 21.57 27.83 -5.19
CA VAL A 367 23.02 27.66 -5.41
C VAL A 367 23.25 26.28 -6.02
N ILE A 368 23.52 26.24 -7.33
CA ILE A 368 23.72 24.98 -8.07
C ILE A 368 25.14 24.91 -8.61
N THR A 369 25.93 23.94 -8.12
CA THR A 369 27.35 23.81 -8.48
C THR A 369 27.79 22.35 -8.63
N ASP A 370 28.94 22.14 -9.29
CA ASP A 370 29.60 20.82 -9.39
C ASP A 370 28.71 19.67 -9.94
N TYR A 371 27.95 19.94 -10.99
CA TYR A 371 27.07 18.96 -11.63
C TYR A 371 27.65 18.41 -12.95
N GLY A 372 27.09 17.30 -13.45
CA GLY A 372 27.27 16.84 -14.84
C GLY A 372 28.69 16.36 -15.19
N LYS A 373 29.51 16.07 -14.19
CA LYS A 373 30.91 15.65 -14.38
C LYS A 373 31.06 14.20 -14.84
N LYS A 374 30.14 13.31 -14.45
CA LYS A 374 30.17 11.87 -14.77
C LYS A 374 28.76 11.32 -15.00
N PRO A 375 27.99 11.88 -15.95
CA PRO A 375 26.59 11.56 -16.09
C PRO A 375 26.37 10.09 -16.45
N LYS A 376 25.34 9.50 -15.84
CA LYS A 376 24.95 8.10 -15.99
C LYS A 376 23.43 8.04 -15.99
N GLY A 377 22.88 7.09 -16.72
CA GLY A 377 21.45 6.84 -16.80
C GLY A 377 21.12 6.15 -18.11
N TYR A 378 20.54 4.96 -18.05
CA TYR A 378 20.31 4.16 -19.24
C TYR A 378 19.20 4.76 -20.13
N ILE A 379 18.20 5.41 -19.52
CA ILE A 379 17.09 6.05 -20.24
C ILE A 379 17.49 7.38 -20.89
N ILE A 380 18.48 8.07 -20.31
CA ILE A 380 18.97 9.37 -20.80
C ILE A 380 20.31 9.27 -21.54
N GLU A 381 20.78 8.08 -21.91
CA GLU A 381 22.10 7.89 -22.54
C GLU A 381 22.25 8.73 -23.82
N ASP A 382 21.19 8.82 -24.61
CA ASP A 382 21.19 9.59 -25.86
C ASP A 382 21.15 11.10 -25.59
N ILE A 383 20.47 11.55 -24.53
CA ILE A 383 20.49 12.94 -24.07
C ILE A 383 21.91 13.33 -23.62
N ILE A 384 22.55 12.48 -22.83
CA ILE A 384 23.95 12.67 -22.39
C ILE A 384 24.86 12.80 -23.61
N LYS A 385 24.80 11.84 -24.53
CA LYS A 385 25.63 11.88 -25.76
C LYS A 385 25.37 13.13 -26.58
N ALA A 386 24.12 13.55 -26.72
CA ALA A 386 23.76 14.72 -27.50
C ALA A 386 24.40 15.99 -26.92
N TYR A 387 24.24 16.25 -25.62
CA TYR A 387 24.84 17.41 -24.96
C TYR A 387 26.38 17.39 -24.96
N PHE A 388 27.01 16.23 -24.76
CA PHE A 388 28.47 16.15 -24.88
C PHE A 388 28.96 16.35 -26.31
N LEU A 389 28.23 15.86 -27.31
CA LEU A 389 28.61 16.03 -28.71
C LEU A 389 28.49 17.48 -29.17
N THR A 390 27.45 18.20 -28.72
CA THR A 390 27.15 19.56 -29.17
C THR A 390 27.80 20.64 -28.31
N HIS A 391 27.90 20.43 -27.00
CA HIS A 391 28.34 21.46 -26.03
C HIS A 391 29.50 21.02 -25.13
N GLY A 392 29.86 19.73 -25.12
CA GLY A 392 30.96 19.20 -24.32
C GLY A 392 30.67 19.06 -22.81
N ALA A 393 29.45 19.34 -22.37
CA ALA A 393 29.03 19.26 -20.97
C ALA A 393 27.51 19.01 -20.85
N MET A 394 27.07 18.42 -19.74
CA MET A 394 25.66 18.40 -19.36
C MET A 394 25.25 19.72 -18.69
N PRO A 395 24.00 20.18 -18.90
CA PRO A 395 23.47 21.35 -18.20
C PRO A 395 23.25 21.04 -16.70
N GLY A 396 23.27 22.09 -15.88
CA GLY A 396 22.97 21.98 -14.44
C GLY A 396 21.49 21.95 -14.14
N ILE A 397 20.70 22.70 -14.92
CA ILE A 397 19.24 22.59 -14.98
C ILE A 397 18.82 22.13 -16.38
N LEU A 398 18.03 21.08 -16.47
CA LEU A 398 17.51 20.54 -17.73
C LEU A 398 15.99 20.59 -17.77
N TYR A 399 15.41 21.17 -18.81
CA TYR A 399 13.99 21.01 -19.13
C TYR A 399 13.83 20.25 -20.45
N ASP A 400 12.98 19.22 -20.51
CA ASP A 400 12.78 18.53 -21.79
C ASP A 400 12.07 19.42 -22.84
N GLY A 401 11.06 20.21 -22.45
CA GLY A 401 10.24 21.00 -23.36
C GLY A 401 9.36 20.21 -24.34
N LEU A 402 9.30 18.88 -24.26
CA LEU A 402 8.58 18.05 -25.24
C LEU A 402 7.07 18.23 -25.09
N GLY A 403 6.55 18.13 -23.86
CA GLY A 403 5.13 18.32 -23.60
C GLY A 403 4.64 19.73 -23.96
N GLU A 404 5.43 20.77 -23.67
CA GLU A 404 5.12 22.17 -24.03
C GLU A 404 5.06 22.33 -25.57
N MET A 405 6.05 21.81 -26.29
CA MET A 405 6.08 21.84 -27.75
C MET A 405 4.83 21.17 -28.35
N LEU A 406 4.45 19.99 -27.87
CA LEU A 406 3.28 19.24 -28.36
C LEU A 406 1.96 19.91 -28.05
N SER A 407 1.87 20.56 -26.90
CA SER A 407 0.70 21.34 -26.48
C SER A 407 0.52 22.56 -27.38
N ASN A 408 1.60 23.33 -27.57
CA ASN A 408 1.57 24.61 -28.30
C ASN A 408 1.37 24.44 -29.81
N ASN A 409 1.90 23.38 -30.42
CA ASN A 409 1.73 23.13 -31.85
C ASN A 409 0.42 22.39 -32.19
N GLY A 410 -0.40 22.04 -31.18
CA GLY A 410 -1.68 21.36 -31.33
C GLY A 410 -1.60 19.84 -31.53
N THR A 411 -0.40 19.25 -31.53
CA THR A 411 -0.21 17.79 -31.67
C THR A 411 -0.85 17.04 -30.50
N ALA A 412 -0.70 17.54 -29.27
CA ALA A 412 -1.27 16.87 -28.10
C ALA A 412 -2.81 16.80 -28.17
N ALA A 413 -3.46 17.86 -28.66
CA ALA A 413 -4.90 17.87 -28.92
C ALA A 413 -5.30 16.90 -30.03
N TYR A 414 -4.52 16.82 -31.12
CA TYR A 414 -4.74 15.85 -32.20
C TYR A 414 -4.64 14.40 -31.72
N LEU A 415 -3.74 14.13 -30.78
CA LEU A 415 -3.53 12.81 -30.17
C LEU A 415 -4.52 12.49 -29.03
N GLY A 416 -5.44 13.39 -28.71
CA GLY A 416 -6.45 13.19 -27.66
C GLY A 416 -5.92 13.30 -26.23
N LEU A 417 -4.75 13.89 -26.02
CA LEU A 417 -4.07 13.94 -24.72
C LEU A 417 -4.64 14.99 -23.74
N GLN A 418 -5.68 15.72 -24.14
CA GLN A 418 -6.34 16.76 -23.33
C GLN A 418 -5.40 17.83 -22.74
N GLU A 419 -4.24 18.03 -23.37
CA GLU A 419 -3.30 19.10 -23.09
C GLU A 419 -3.73 20.37 -23.81
N LEU A 420 -3.83 21.47 -23.06
CA LEU A 420 -4.12 22.79 -23.61
C LEU A 420 -2.81 23.48 -24.04
N PRO A 421 -2.81 24.36 -25.05
CA PRO A 421 -1.68 25.24 -25.28
C PRO A 421 -1.31 25.98 -23.99
N PHE A 422 -0.02 26.24 -23.78
CA PHE A 422 0.46 27.10 -22.70
C PHE A 422 -0.17 28.50 -22.85
N ALA A 423 -0.38 29.17 -21.73
CA ALA A 423 -1.04 30.46 -21.70
C ALA A 423 -0.20 31.54 -22.41
N ASP A 424 -0.84 32.34 -23.26
CA ASP A 424 -0.18 33.42 -24.01
C ASP A 424 0.45 34.49 -23.09
N ASP A 425 -0.03 34.60 -21.85
CA ASP A 425 0.51 35.51 -20.83
C ASP A 425 1.69 34.90 -20.04
N GLY A 426 2.00 33.62 -20.27
CA GLY A 426 3.09 32.89 -19.64
C GLY A 426 2.83 32.41 -18.21
N SER A 427 1.59 32.49 -17.74
CA SER A 427 1.20 32.11 -16.37
C SER A 427 1.41 30.63 -16.02
N ASP A 428 1.65 29.76 -17.00
CA ASP A 428 1.91 28.34 -16.81
C ASP A 428 3.27 27.89 -17.38
N ASN A 429 4.17 28.84 -17.69
CA ASN A 429 5.52 28.56 -18.18
C ASN A 429 6.44 27.91 -17.15
N VAL A 430 7.49 27.24 -17.66
CA VAL A 430 8.69 26.88 -16.89
C VAL A 430 9.66 28.07 -16.88
N CYS A 431 9.95 28.58 -15.69
CA CYS A 431 10.69 29.81 -15.46
C CYS A 431 11.90 29.58 -14.55
N ILE A 432 13.07 30.09 -14.96
CA ILE A 432 14.35 29.93 -14.27
C ILE A 432 15.02 31.30 -14.10
N GLN A 433 15.31 31.70 -12.85
CA GLN A 433 15.93 33.00 -12.53
C GLN A 433 16.92 32.93 -11.37
N ASN A 434 17.95 33.78 -11.34
CA ASN A 434 18.82 33.98 -10.17
C ASN A 434 19.50 32.72 -9.55
N ASN A 435 19.70 31.63 -10.31
CA ASN A 435 20.30 30.40 -9.80
C ASN A 435 21.85 30.38 -9.86
N GLY A 436 22.47 31.55 -9.69
CA GLY A 436 23.91 31.75 -9.84
C GLY A 436 24.41 31.53 -11.28
N GLU A 437 25.62 30.96 -11.42
CA GLU A 437 26.29 30.74 -12.71
C GLU A 437 25.93 29.38 -13.35
N VAL A 438 24.80 28.79 -12.97
CA VAL A 438 24.38 27.47 -13.46
C VAL A 438 24.08 27.51 -14.97
N SER A 439 24.43 26.41 -15.66
CA SER A 439 24.07 26.21 -17.05
C SER A 439 22.66 25.62 -17.18
N VAL A 440 21.91 26.11 -18.17
CA VAL A 440 20.53 25.70 -18.43
C VAL A 440 20.45 25.06 -19.81
N GLY A 441 19.76 23.94 -19.90
CA GLY A 441 19.48 23.23 -21.15
C GLY A 441 18.00 23.05 -21.41
N ARG A 442 17.62 23.03 -22.69
CA ARG A 442 16.28 22.66 -23.15
C ARG A 442 16.35 21.71 -24.35
N LEU A 443 15.70 20.55 -24.29
CA LEU A 443 15.76 19.57 -25.39
C LEU A 443 14.90 19.95 -26.58
N PHE A 444 13.66 20.38 -26.37
CA PHE A 444 12.70 20.70 -27.43
C PHE A 444 12.17 22.13 -27.27
N ALA A 445 12.53 23.02 -28.20
CA ALA A 445 12.01 24.38 -28.25
C ALA A 445 10.58 24.43 -28.82
N ASN A 446 9.80 25.46 -28.45
CA ASN A 446 8.44 25.65 -29.01
C ASN A 446 8.42 25.79 -30.54
N SER A 447 9.53 26.24 -31.14
CA SER A 447 9.68 26.35 -32.60
C SER A 447 10.01 25.03 -33.29
N ASN A 448 10.27 23.95 -32.53
CA ASN A 448 10.63 22.66 -33.09
C ASN A 448 9.41 22.00 -33.73
N THR A 449 9.64 21.37 -34.88
CA THR A 449 8.62 20.71 -35.71
C THR A 449 8.79 19.20 -35.80
N ASP A 450 9.87 18.63 -35.24
CA ASP A 450 10.19 17.20 -35.28
C ASP A 450 10.51 16.67 -33.87
N MET A 451 9.57 15.91 -33.32
CA MET A 451 9.70 15.30 -32.00
C MET A 451 10.82 14.25 -31.89
N ASN A 452 11.37 13.80 -33.03
CA ASN A 452 12.44 12.80 -33.04
C ASN A 452 13.84 13.43 -33.02
N ILE A 453 13.94 14.76 -33.19
CA ILE A 453 15.22 15.47 -33.27
C ILE A 453 15.22 16.58 -32.22
N PRO A 454 15.90 16.39 -31.08
CA PRO A 454 16.01 17.43 -30.06
C PRO A 454 16.90 18.60 -30.54
N ASP A 455 16.55 19.83 -30.15
CA ASP A 455 17.34 21.04 -30.39
C ASP A 455 18.61 21.08 -29.53
N THR A 456 18.60 20.48 -28.34
CA THR A 456 19.69 20.52 -27.36
C THR A 456 20.18 21.94 -27.05
N LEU A 457 19.25 22.87 -26.77
CA LEU A 457 19.62 24.23 -26.38
C LEU A 457 20.43 24.21 -25.09
N TYR A 458 21.39 25.14 -24.99
CA TYR A 458 22.33 25.24 -23.87
C TYR A 458 22.79 26.69 -23.67
N GLN A 459 22.80 27.17 -22.43
CA GLN A 459 23.40 28.45 -22.04
C GLN A 459 24.22 28.29 -20.76
N ASN A 460 25.37 28.96 -20.67
CA ASN A 460 26.25 28.95 -19.50
C ASN A 460 27.04 30.28 -19.37
N PRO A 461 26.76 31.12 -18.36
CA PRO A 461 25.60 31.04 -17.46
C PRO A 461 24.29 31.29 -18.23
N GLN A 462 23.14 31.04 -17.60
CA GLN A 462 21.84 31.38 -18.20
C GLN A 462 21.69 32.91 -18.36
N THR A 463 21.23 33.34 -19.54
CA THR A 463 20.94 34.77 -19.81
C THR A 463 19.51 34.99 -20.27
N ASP A 464 19.02 34.17 -21.20
CA ASP A 464 17.73 34.37 -21.86
C ASP A 464 16.87 33.10 -21.92
N LEU A 465 17.50 31.92 -21.92
CA LEU A 465 16.79 30.64 -22.03
C LEU A 465 15.94 30.41 -20.77
N LEU A 466 14.62 30.28 -20.96
CA LEU A 466 13.63 30.11 -19.88
C LEU A 466 13.64 31.27 -18.86
N SER A 467 14.15 32.44 -19.25
CA SER A 467 14.18 33.63 -18.40
C SER A 467 12.80 34.29 -18.34
N CYS A 468 11.97 33.82 -17.42
CA CYS A 468 10.69 34.39 -17.02
C CYS A 468 10.49 34.21 -15.52
N SER A 469 9.44 34.79 -14.94
CA SER A 469 9.12 34.70 -13.50
C SER A 469 7.71 34.16 -13.34
N GLN A 470 7.48 33.39 -12.28
CA GLN A 470 6.13 33.06 -11.81
C GLN A 470 5.83 33.73 -10.47
N VAL A 471 4.54 33.72 -10.10
CA VAL A 471 4.10 34.11 -8.76
C VAL A 471 4.45 32.99 -7.80
N SER A 472 4.98 33.33 -6.63
CA SER A 472 5.25 32.34 -5.59
C SER A 472 3.99 31.63 -5.16
N LEU A 473 4.14 30.32 -4.94
CA LEU A 473 3.05 29.46 -4.50
C LEU A 473 2.67 29.76 -3.05
N PRO A 474 1.39 29.53 -2.68
CA PRO A 474 0.94 29.79 -1.32
C PRO A 474 1.67 28.93 -0.29
N VAL A 475 1.70 29.42 0.96
CA VAL A 475 2.30 28.67 2.07
C VAL A 475 1.40 27.50 2.45
N HIS A 476 2.01 26.32 2.59
CA HIS A 476 1.28 25.10 2.93
C HIS A 476 1.45 24.76 4.40
N THR A 477 0.32 24.46 5.05
CA THR A 477 0.25 24.24 6.49
C THR A 477 -0.52 22.96 6.79
N VAL A 478 -0.17 22.33 7.90
CA VAL A 478 -0.78 21.12 8.44
C VAL A 478 -1.64 21.50 9.63
N THR A 479 -2.84 20.95 9.72
CA THR A 479 -3.68 21.08 10.91
C THR A 479 -3.71 19.78 11.69
N PHE A 480 -3.38 19.83 12.97
CA PHE A 480 -3.43 18.69 13.88
C PHE A 480 -4.23 19.09 15.12
N GLY A 481 -5.42 18.50 15.28
CA GLY A 481 -6.38 18.99 16.29
C GLY A 481 -6.74 20.46 16.06
N GLU A 482 -6.44 21.32 17.05
CA GLU A 482 -6.63 22.78 16.97
C GLU A 482 -5.33 23.53 16.58
N GLU A 483 -4.22 22.81 16.43
CA GLU A 483 -2.90 23.39 16.16
C GLU A 483 -2.60 23.41 14.66
N ILE A 484 -1.83 24.41 14.22
CA ILE A 484 -1.40 24.58 12.84
C ILE A 484 0.12 24.61 12.81
N PHE A 485 0.71 23.83 11.90
CA PHE A 485 2.15 23.71 11.68
C PHE A 485 2.49 24.11 10.25
N GLY A 486 3.63 24.76 10.04
CA GLY A 486 4.12 25.15 8.73
C GLY A 486 5.04 26.37 8.78
N CYS A 487 5.65 26.64 7.62
CA CYS A 487 6.61 27.73 7.44
C CYS A 487 6.01 29.06 7.91
N GLY A 488 6.67 29.73 8.87
CA GLY A 488 6.25 31.04 9.35
C GLY A 488 4.99 31.03 10.22
N VAL A 489 4.48 29.84 10.57
CA VAL A 489 3.39 29.65 11.52
C VAL A 489 3.95 29.21 12.88
N ASP A 490 4.65 28.08 12.91
CA ASP A 490 5.23 27.52 14.13
C ASP A 490 6.78 27.52 14.13
N ASP A 491 7.38 28.06 13.07
CA ASP A 491 8.82 28.34 12.96
C ASP A 491 9.10 29.74 12.39
N ALA A 492 10.40 30.07 12.29
CA ALA A 492 10.89 31.35 11.77
C ALA A 492 11.73 31.16 10.50
N THR A 493 11.45 30.12 9.72
CA THR A 493 12.18 29.82 8.48
C THR A 493 12.00 30.96 7.46
N GLU A 494 13.05 31.29 6.70
CA GLU A 494 12.98 32.30 5.64
C GLU A 494 12.30 31.70 4.38
N GLY A 495 11.58 32.53 3.60
CA GLY A 495 10.88 32.07 2.39
C GLY A 495 9.40 31.69 2.55
N CYS A 496 8.79 32.04 3.69
CA CYS A 496 7.35 31.82 3.96
C CYS A 496 6.44 32.95 3.44
N ASP A 497 6.87 33.74 2.45
CA ASP A 497 6.19 34.95 1.98
C ASP A 497 5.24 34.73 0.78
N GLY A 498 4.98 33.48 0.41
CA GLY A 498 4.09 33.05 -0.69
C GLY A 498 2.61 33.48 -0.59
N GLY A 499 2.24 34.34 0.37
CA GLY A 499 0.90 34.93 0.46
C GLY A 499 -0.06 34.18 1.40
N THR A 500 -1.17 33.67 0.84
CA THR A 500 -2.26 33.05 1.62
C THR A 500 -1.84 31.69 2.18
N LEU A 501 -2.16 31.42 3.45
CA LEU A 501 -1.99 30.09 4.04
C LEU A 501 -3.05 29.13 3.48
N ILE A 502 -2.59 27.98 3.00
CA ILE A 502 -3.44 26.85 2.59
C ILE A 502 -3.22 25.71 3.59
N GLY A 503 -4.28 25.30 4.28
CA GLY A 503 -4.29 24.23 5.29
C GLY A 503 -5.65 24.09 5.95
N GLY A 504 -5.80 23.12 6.85
CA GLY A 504 -7.02 22.93 7.64
C GLY A 504 -8.19 22.26 6.90
N GLY A 505 -7.93 21.69 5.72
CA GLY A 505 -8.86 20.80 5.04
C GLY A 505 -8.58 19.36 5.44
N GLY A 506 -9.60 18.64 5.88
CA GLY A 506 -9.53 17.19 5.96
C GLY A 506 -10.90 16.58 6.20
N THR A 507 -11.23 15.50 5.50
CA THR A 507 -12.57 14.88 5.53
C THR A 507 -12.52 13.40 5.93
N ILE A 508 -11.32 12.83 6.08
CA ILE A 508 -11.14 11.44 6.49
C ILE A 508 -11.58 11.27 7.96
N GLY A 509 -12.57 10.40 8.21
CA GLY A 509 -12.92 9.87 9.53
C GLY A 509 -13.91 10.68 10.40
N GLU A 510 -14.73 11.56 9.83
CA GLU A 510 -15.74 12.32 10.60
C GLU A 510 -16.88 11.43 11.15
N GLY A 511 -16.74 10.94 12.40
CA GLY A 511 -17.75 10.18 13.15
C GLY A 511 -17.56 10.17 14.68
N GLU A 512 -18.63 9.84 15.43
CA GLU A 512 -18.67 9.61 16.90
C GLU A 512 -19.43 8.31 17.29
N GLY A 513 -19.29 7.23 16.53
CA GLY A 513 -19.86 5.90 16.83
C GLY A 513 -18.84 4.92 17.43
N GLY A 514 -19.31 3.82 18.03
CA GLY A 514 -18.47 2.66 18.34
C GLY A 514 -18.56 2.12 19.78
N LEU A 515 -18.09 0.89 19.99
CA LEU A 515 -17.79 0.44 21.36
C LEU A 515 -16.48 1.07 21.81
N VAL A 516 -16.51 1.78 22.94
CA VAL A 516 -15.28 2.27 23.58
C VAL A 516 -14.53 1.08 24.19
N GLY A 517 -13.45 0.66 23.53
CA GLY A 517 -12.65 -0.52 23.93
C GLY A 517 -13.45 -1.82 23.84
N ASP A 518 -13.61 -2.51 24.97
CA ASP A 518 -14.38 -3.75 25.05
C ASP A 518 -15.87 -3.55 25.39
N GLY A 519 -16.33 -2.31 25.51
CA GLY A 519 -17.69 -2.01 25.95
C GLY A 519 -17.95 -2.41 27.41
N ASP A 520 -19.20 -2.74 27.74
CA ASP A 520 -19.61 -3.07 29.12
C ASP A 520 -19.39 -4.56 29.42
N VAL A 521 -18.16 -4.92 29.80
CA VAL A 521 -17.77 -6.29 30.15
C VAL A 521 -18.54 -6.89 31.34
N SER A 522 -19.29 -6.08 32.11
CA SER A 522 -20.16 -6.61 33.17
C SER A 522 -21.34 -7.42 32.62
N LEU A 523 -21.66 -7.26 31.33
CA LEU A 523 -22.69 -8.01 30.62
C LEU A 523 -22.25 -9.43 30.24
N CYS A 524 -20.97 -9.77 30.38
CA CYS A 524 -20.37 -11.05 30.01
C CYS A 524 -20.66 -12.15 31.04
N VAL A 525 -21.95 -12.38 31.31
CA VAL A 525 -22.45 -13.42 32.20
C VAL A 525 -23.61 -14.12 31.50
N ALA A 526 -23.42 -15.38 31.13
CA ALA A 526 -24.47 -16.19 30.51
C ALA A 526 -25.49 -16.68 31.56
N GLU A 527 -26.77 -16.34 31.38
CA GLU A 527 -27.88 -16.84 32.19
C GLU A 527 -28.94 -17.56 31.33
N GLY A 528 -29.35 -18.77 31.74
CA GLY A 528 -30.40 -19.53 31.06
C GLY A 528 -29.97 -20.14 29.71
N ASN A 529 -30.93 -20.36 28.81
CA ASN A 529 -30.73 -21.05 27.52
C ASN A 529 -30.88 -20.12 26.30
N ASN A 530 -30.97 -18.80 26.52
CA ASN A 530 -31.12 -17.83 25.45
C ASN A 530 -29.78 -17.16 25.15
N VAL A 531 -29.60 -16.79 23.89
CA VAL A 531 -28.47 -15.95 23.44
C VAL A 531 -28.42 -14.67 24.28
N ASN A 532 -27.24 -14.31 24.75
CA ASN A 532 -26.99 -13.09 25.51
C ASN A 532 -26.85 -11.90 24.54
N TRP A 533 -27.99 -11.40 24.05
CA TRP A 533 -28.05 -10.31 23.08
C TRP A 533 -27.48 -8.99 23.62
N ASP A 534 -27.64 -8.72 24.92
CA ASP A 534 -27.08 -7.51 25.53
C ASP A 534 -25.56 -7.50 25.47
N ALA A 535 -24.91 -8.62 25.85
CA ALA A 535 -23.46 -8.75 25.71
C ALA A 535 -23.02 -8.64 24.24
N LEU A 536 -23.69 -9.33 23.30
CA LEU A 536 -23.35 -9.26 21.88
C LEU A 536 -23.35 -7.82 21.36
N LEU A 537 -24.37 -7.04 21.72
CA LEU A 537 -24.52 -5.67 21.24
C LEU A 537 -23.61 -4.65 21.94
N LYS A 538 -23.17 -4.92 23.18
CA LYS A 538 -22.55 -3.91 24.05
C LYS A 538 -21.19 -4.29 24.62
N ALA A 539 -20.69 -5.51 24.36
CA ALA A 539 -19.44 -6.00 24.93
C ALA A 539 -18.67 -6.95 24.00
N ASN A 540 -17.33 -6.85 24.05
CA ASN A 540 -16.41 -7.87 23.57
C ASN A 540 -16.04 -8.78 24.76
N CYS A 541 -16.71 -9.92 24.89
CA CYS A 541 -16.58 -10.75 26.07
C CYS A 541 -15.26 -11.54 26.09
N PRO A 542 -14.63 -11.72 27.26
CA PRO A 542 -13.40 -12.50 27.34
C PRO A 542 -13.58 -13.96 26.91
N LYS A 543 -14.76 -14.56 27.12
CA LYS A 543 -15.06 -15.95 26.78
C LYS A 543 -16.20 -16.06 25.79
N LEU A 544 -16.08 -17.03 24.88
CA LEU A 544 -17.15 -17.34 23.93
C LEU A 544 -18.43 -17.79 24.64
N SER A 545 -18.30 -18.54 25.75
CA SER A 545 -19.45 -19.02 26.52
C SER A 545 -20.34 -17.91 27.06
N ASP A 546 -19.79 -16.70 27.29
CA ASP A 546 -20.52 -15.59 27.91
C ASP A 546 -21.66 -15.06 27.02
N TYR A 547 -21.57 -15.32 25.70
CA TYR A 547 -22.64 -14.99 24.74
C TYR A 547 -23.77 -16.03 24.69
N ASN A 548 -23.58 -17.22 25.28
CA ASN A 548 -24.57 -18.29 25.30
C ASN A 548 -25.13 -18.68 23.91
N LEU A 549 -24.26 -18.75 22.89
CA LEU A 549 -24.67 -19.03 21.50
C LEU A 549 -25.06 -20.50 21.27
N PHE A 550 -24.51 -21.44 22.06
CA PHE A 550 -24.69 -22.88 21.86
C PHE A 550 -25.26 -23.55 23.11
N ALA A 551 -26.12 -24.56 22.93
CA ALA A 551 -26.73 -25.30 24.03
C ALA A 551 -25.70 -26.07 24.87
N ASP A 552 -24.65 -26.57 24.21
CA ASP A 552 -23.42 -27.04 24.85
C ASP A 552 -22.28 -26.11 24.44
N MET A 553 -21.84 -25.27 25.38
CA MET A 553 -20.74 -24.32 25.15
C MET A 553 -19.41 -24.98 24.80
N LYS A 554 -19.25 -26.30 25.03
CA LYS A 554 -18.06 -27.07 24.64
C LYS A 554 -18.17 -27.67 23.25
N ASN A 555 -19.37 -27.65 22.66
CA ASN A 555 -19.64 -28.18 21.34
C ASN A 555 -20.30 -27.11 20.45
N PRO A 556 -19.50 -26.21 19.85
CA PRO A 556 -19.99 -25.16 18.97
C PRO A 556 -20.33 -25.65 17.55
N THR A 557 -20.40 -26.97 17.32
CA THR A 557 -20.61 -27.54 15.98
C THR A 557 -22.06 -27.93 15.72
N THR A 558 -22.91 -27.86 16.74
CA THR A 558 -24.32 -28.25 16.68
C THR A 558 -25.15 -27.50 17.73
N ALA A 559 -26.46 -27.72 17.73
CA ALA A 559 -27.40 -27.26 18.75
C ALA A 559 -27.22 -25.78 19.15
N PRO A 560 -27.38 -24.83 18.21
CA PRO A 560 -27.37 -23.42 18.54
C PRO A 560 -28.55 -23.09 19.47
N ASN A 561 -28.34 -22.17 20.41
CA ASN A 561 -29.42 -21.64 21.24
C ASN A 561 -30.40 -20.79 20.40
N SER A 562 -31.53 -20.43 21.01
CA SER A 562 -32.66 -19.77 20.35
C SER A 562 -32.25 -18.64 19.40
N GLY A 563 -32.57 -18.81 18.11
CA GLY A 563 -32.31 -17.82 17.05
C GLY A 563 -31.19 -18.19 16.08
N GLY A 564 -30.38 -19.21 16.39
CA GLY A 564 -29.32 -19.68 15.48
C GLY A 564 -29.80 -20.70 14.45
N LEU A 565 -29.34 -20.56 13.21
CA LEU A 565 -29.60 -21.50 12.12
C LEU A 565 -28.27 -21.94 11.48
N PRO A 566 -27.99 -23.25 11.37
CA PRO A 566 -26.79 -23.72 10.68
C PRO A 566 -26.87 -23.45 9.18
N TYR A 567 -25.72 -23.22 8.56
CA TYR A 567 -25.61 -23.15 7.11
C TYR A 567 -24.22 -23.60 6.65
N ASP A 568 -24.10 -23.91 5.37
CA ASP A 568 -22.84 -24.24 4.73
C ASP A 568 -22.75 -23.65 3.32
N LEU A 569 -21.53 -23.55 2.81
CA LEU A 569 -21.26 -22.99 1.49
C LEU A 569 -21.12 -24.11 0.45
N ASN A 570 -21.56 -23.85 -0.78
CA ASN A 570 -21.34 -24.75 -1.92
C ASN A 570 -19.84 -25.09 -2.08
N THR A 571 -19.01 -24.05 -2.12
CA THR A 571 -17.53 -24.13 -2.10
C THR A 571 -17.04 -23.22 -0.98
N PRO A 572 -16.43 -23.75 0.08
CA PRO A 572 -15.93 -22.93 1.19
C PRO A 572 -14.54 -22.35 0.90
N LEU A 573 -14.26 -21.17 1.47
CA LEU A 573 -12.91 -20.62 1.55
C LEU A 573 -11.97 -21.66 2.21
N PHE A 574 -10.82 -21.92 1.61
CA PHE A 574 -9.82 -22.87 2.09
C PHE A 574 -9.06 -22.31 3.32
N THR A 575 -8.89 -23.14 4.35
CA THR A 575 -8.15 -22.76 5.56
C THR A 575 -7.52 -24.02 6.13
N ASP A 576 -6.35 -24.41 5.61
CA ASP A 576 -5.55 -25.54 6.09
C ASP A 576 -6.33 -26.83 6.33
N HIS A 577 -7.23 -27.17 5.40
CA HIS A 577 -8.16 -28.31 5.49
C HIS A 577 -9.13 -28.32 6.70
N ALA A 578 -9.23 -27.22 7.45
CA ALA A 578 -10.15 -27.10 8.57
C ALA A 578 -11.63 -27.22 8.13
N THR A 579 -12.37 -28.06 8.85
CA THR A 579 -13.84 -28.10 8.84
C THR A 579 -14.37 -26.79 9.42
N LYS A 580 -15.45 -26.25 8.83
CA LYS A 580 -16.02 -24.95 9.22
C LYS A 580 -17.49 -25.12 9.57
N TYR A 581 -17.82 -24.98 10.85
CA TYR A 581 -19.19 -24.99 11.34
C TYR A 581 -19.73 -23.57 11.43
N ARG A 582 -20.83 -23.28 10.74
CA ARG A 582 -21.37 -21.92 10.64
C ARG A 582 -22.80 -21.84 11.11
N PHE A 583 -23.08 -20.77 11.84
CA PHE A 583 -24.41 -20.43 12.31
C PHE A 583 -24.67 -18.96 12.07
N VAL A 584 -25.90 -18.63 11.67
CA VAL A 584 -26.41 -17.25 11.62
C VAL A 584 -27.45 -17.09 12.70
N TYR A 585 -27.34 -16.03 13.49
CA TYR A 585 -28.30 -15.62 14.50
C TYR A 585 -28.84 -14.25 14.11
N VAL A 586 -30.15 -14.15 13.89
CA VAL A 586 -30.81 -12.87 13.57
C VAL A 586 -31.80 -12.53 14.69
N PRO A 587 -31.81 -11.28 15.22
CA PRO A 587 -32.73 -10.90 16.27
C PRO A 587 -34.18 -11.14 15.88
N GLN A 588 -34.97 -11.63 16.85
CA GLN A 588 -36.36 -11.99 16.61
C GLN A 588 -37.16 -10.81 16.04
N GLY A 589 -37.87 -11.05 14.93
CA GLY A 589 -38.71 -10.04 14.29
C GLY A 589 -37.99 -9.13 13.29
N THR A 590 -36.67 -9.27 13.17
CA THR A 590 -35.86 -8.58 12.14
C THR A 590 -35.49 -9.55 11.01
N LYS A 591 -35.12 -9.02 9.84
CA LYS A 591 -34.81 -9.80 8.64
C LYS A 591 -33.69 -9.15 7.86
N ALA A 592 -32.88 -9.97 7.20
CA ALA A 592 -31.90 -9.51 6.22
C ALA A 592 -32.57 -9.28 4.85
N ASP A 593 -32.12 -8.27 4.13
CA ASP A 593 -32.52 -8.01 2.75
C ASP A 593 -31.64 -8.80 1.77
N TYR A 594 -32.30 -9.36 0.75
CA TYR A 594 -31.62 -10.09 -0.31
C TYR A 594 -30.70 -9.18 -1.12
N SER A 595 -29.49 -9.66 -1.40
CA SER A 595 -28.52 -9.05 -2.30
C SER A 595 -28.16 -10.06 -3.38
N VAL A 596 -28.14 -9.60 -4.65
CA VAL A 596 -27.81 -10.45 -5.80
C VAL A 596 -26.33 -10.84 -5.79
N ASN A 597 -25.45 -9.84 -5.66
CA ASN A 597 -24.01 -10.01 -5.87
C ASN A 597 -23.19 -9.99 -4.57
N GLU A 598 -23.73 -9.42 -3.50
CA GLU A 598 -22.99 -9.23 -2.26
C GLU A 598 -23.59 -10.01 -1.10
N SER A 599 -22.98 -9.89 0.08
CA SER A 599 -23.59 -10.43 1.29
C SER A 599 -24.99 -9.85 1.47
N PHE A 600 -25.88 -10.63 2.07
CA PHE A 600 -27.17 -10.09 2.49
C PHE A 600 -26.98 -8.90 3.42
N ASP A 601 -27.90 -7.94 3.33
CA ASP A 601 -27.94 -6.78 4.20
C ASP A 601 -28.63 -7.21 5.50
N PHE A 602 -27.81 -7.62 6.48
CA PHE A 602 -28.32 -8.13 7.74
C PHE A 602 -28.69 -6.99 8.70
N PRO A 603 -29.74 -7.16 9.52
CA PRO A 603 -30.09 -6.15 10.50
C PRO A 603 -29.08 -6.10 11.67
N VAL A 604 -29.03 -4.96 12.34
CA VAL A 604 -28.29 -4.79 13.61
C VAL A 604 -28.69 -5.86 14.61
N GLY A 605 -27.70 -6.40 15.30
CA GLY A 605 -27.79 -7.53 16.22
C GLY A 605 -27.55 -8.88 15.57
N THR A 606 -27.37 -8.96 14.25
CA THR A 606 -27.02 -10.21 13.60
C THR A 606 -25.65 -10.72 14.08
N VAL A 607 -25.54 -12.02 14.33
CA VAL A 607 -24.27 -12.68 14.63
C VAL A 607 -24.04 -13.81 13.64
N ILE A 608 -22.85 -13.85 13.05
CA ILE A 608 -22.37 -14.99 12.28
C ILE A 608 -21.24 -15.63 13.07
N SER A 609 -21.48 -16.86 13.52
CA SER A 609 -20.45 -17.66 14.18
C SER A 609 -19.83 -18.62 13.17
N LYS A 610 -18.50 -18.72 13.16
CA LYS A 610 -17.74 -19.68 12.36
C LYS A 610 -16.69 -20.36 13.24
N THR A 611 -16.87 -21.64 13.52
CA THR A 611 -15.89 -22.46 14.23
C THR A 611 -15.04 -23.25 13.24
N PHE A 612 -13.72 -23.17 13.39
CA PHE A 612 -12.74 -23.91 12.63
C PHE A 612 -12.24 -25.09 13.46
N ALA A 613 -12.37 -26.28 12.90
CA ALA A 613 -11.98 -27.52 13.55
C ALA A 613 -11.05 -28.31 12.61
N LEU A 614 -9.88 -28.71 13.10
CA LEU A 614 -8.92 -29.47 12.33
C LEU A 614 -9.15 -30.97 12.52
N PRO A 615 -9.47 -31.73 11.45
CA PRO A 615 -9.53 -33.17 11.56
C PRO A 615 -8.13 -33.75 11.74
N GLN A 616 -8.00 -34.75 12.62
CA GLN A 616 -6.75 -35.51 12.71
C GLN A 616 -6.41 -36.19 11.37
N ASN A 617 -7.44 -36.62 10.64
CA ASN A 617 -7.31 -37.15 9.29
C ASN A 617 -8.44 -36.59 8.41
N THR A 618 -8.10 -35.96 7.29
CA THR A 618 -9.10 -35.30 6.42
C THR A 618 -10.11 -36.27 5.79
N ASN A 619 -9.82 -37.58 5.76
CA ASN A 619 -10.75 -38.62 5.33
C ASN A 619 -11.75 -39.04 6.43
N ASN A 620 -11.58 -38.57 7.66
CA ASN A 620 -12.43 -38.89 8.81
C ASN A 620 -12.76 -37.62 9.60
N ARG A 621 -13.69 -36.82 9.06
CA ARG A 621 -14.16 -35.55 9.64
C ARG A 621 -15.28 -35.76 10.66
N GLY A 622 -15.59 -34.71 11.43
CA GLY A 622 -16.63 -34.68 12.45
C GLY A 622 -16.07 -34.46 13.86
N PHE A 623 -16.86 -33.81 14.71
CA PHE A 623 -16.47 -33.31 16.04
C PHE A 623 -15.63 -34.27 16.88
N GLU A 624 -15.97 -35.57 16.93
CA GLU A 624 -15.24 -36.58 17.71
C GLU A 624 -13.81 -36.86 17.20
N ASN A 625 -13.53 -36.53 15.94
CA ASN A 625 -12.25 -36.74 15.25
C ASN A 625 -11.48 -35.42 15.01
N GLU A 626 -11.99 -34.30 15.53
CA GLU A 626 -11.51 -32.96 15.23
C GLU A 626 -11.01 -32.22 16.48
N ASP A 627 -9.99 -31.39 16.30
CA ASP A 627 -9.52 -30.43 17.29
C ASP A 627 -10.14 -29.06 17.03
N LEU A 628 -10.75 -28.45 18.06
CA LEU A 628 -11.31 -27.10 17.94
C LEU A 628 -10.14 -26.11 18.01
N VAL A 629 -10.02 -25.23 17.01
CA VAL A 629 -8.88 -24.30 16.92
C VAL A 629 -9.31 -22.89 17.26
N GLU A 630 -10.26 -22.34 16.50
CA GLU A 630 -10.84 -21.02 16.75
C GLU A 630 -12.34 -20.99 16.48
N THR A 631 -13.03 -20.05 17.13
CA THR A 631 -14.36 -19.59 16.75
C THR A 631 -14.30 -18.10 16.47
N ARG A 632 -14.71 -17.69 15.28
CA ARG A 632 -14.78 -16.29 14.89
C ARG A 632 -16.23 -15.83 14.89
N LEU A 633 -16.50 -14.76 15.61
CA LEU A 633 -17.80 -14.08 15.59
C LEU A 633 -17.71 -12.86 14.68
N LEU A 634 -18.65 -12.70 13.77
CA LEU A 634 -18.96 -11.42 13.13
C LEU A 634 -20.25 -10.92 13.77
N ILE A 635 -20.20 -9.78 14.43
CA ILE A 635 -21.34 -9.21 15.17
C ILE A 635 -21.71 -7.89 14.52
N HIS A 636 -22.92 -7.79 13.98
CA HIS A 636 -23.45 -6.55 13.43
C HIS A 636 -24.03 -5.71 14.57
N ARG A 637 -23.42 -4.57 14.86
CA ARG A 637 -23.87 -3.59 15.85
C ARG A 637 -24.44 -2.38 15.13
N ALA A 638 -25.01 -1.43 15.87
CA ALA A 638 -25.54 -0.19 15.29
C ALA A 638 -24.48 0.63 14.56
N THR A 639 -23.21 0.37 14.90
CA THR A 639 -22.05 1.07 14.41
C THR A 639 -21.48 0.35 13.18
N GLY A 640 -21.39 -0.98 13.19
CA GLY A 640 -20.95 -1.75 12.04
C GLY A 640 -20.71 -3.21 12.39
N TRP A 641 -19.99 -3.92 11.54
CA TRP A 641 -19.63 -5.32 11.79
C TRP A 641 -18.29 -5.43 12.51
N SER A 642 -18.31 -6.02 13.69
CA SER A 642 -17.09 -6.34 14.44
C SER A 642 -16.70 -7.80 14.27
N ALA A 643 -15.41 -8.07 14.04
CA ALA A 643 -14.86 -9.42 13.94
C ALA A 643 -14.07 -9.78 15.20
N LEU A 644 -14.53 -10.81 15.93
CA LEU A 644 -13.92 -11.25 17.19
C LEU A 644 -13.38 -12.69 17.03
N PRO A 645 -12.06 -12.89 16.96
CA PRO A 645 -11.44 -14.22 16.99
C PRO A 645 -11.35 -14.76 18.44
N TYR A 646 -11.80 -15.99 18.66
CA TYR A 646 -11.66 -16.73 19.92
C TYR A 646 -10.83 -17.98 19.70
N VAL A 647 -9.82 -18.21 20.54
CA VAL A 647 -8.97 -19.41 20.51
C VAL A 647 -9.46 -20.41 21.54
N TRP A 648 -9.67 -21.65 21.11
CA TRP A 648 -10.10 -22.73 22.00
C TRP A 648 -8.98 -23.16 22.95
N LYS A 649 -9.35 -23.38 24.22
CA LYS A 649 -8.43 -23.96 25.20
C LYS A 649 -8.12 -25.41 24.84
N ALA A 650 -6.94 -25.88 25.22
CA ALA A 650 -6.53 -27.27 24.99
C ALA A 650 -7.47 -28.32 25.61
N ASP A 651 -8.17 -27.99 26.70
CA ASP A 651 -9.16 -28.87 27.34
C ASP A 651 -10.57 -28.77 26.72
N LYS A 652 -10.74 -27.94 25.67
CA LYS A 652 -12.01 -27.65 24.99
C LYS A 652 -13.13 -27.17 25.92
N SER A 653 -12.78 -26.63 27.09
CA SER A 653 -13.77 -26.15 28.06
C SER A 653 -14.47 -24.86 27.61
N ASP A 654 -13.76 -24.04 26.82
CA ASP A 654 -14.21 -22.73 26.33
C ASP A 654 -13.22 -22.19 25.28
N ALA A 655 -13.55 -21.07 24.66
CA ALA A 655 -12.66 -20.29 23.83
C ALA A 655 -12.50 -18.86 24.38
N VAL A 656 -11.28 -18.31 24.30
CA VAL A 656 -10.92 -16.99 24.84
C VAL A 656 -10.61 -16.04 23.70
N ILE A 657 -11.08 -14.79 23.80
CA ILE A 657 -10.81 -13.78 22.76
C ILE A 657 -9.30 -13.58 22.57
N ALA A 658 -8.85 -13.60 21.32
CA ALA A 658 -7.45 -13.47 20.94
C ALA A 658 -7.29 -12.30 19.98
N LYS A 659 -7.39 -11.06 20.50
CA LYS A 659 -7.48 -9.85 19.67
C LYS A 659 -6.31 -9.68 18.70
N ALA A 660 -5.08 -9.95 19.16
CA ALA A 660 -3.86 -9.93 18.35
C ALA A 660 -3.69 -11.17 17.45
N GLY A 661 -4.67 -12.07 17.43
CA GLY A 661 -4.57 -13.36 16.77
C GLY A 661 -3.79 -14.36 17.62
N ALA A 662 -3.46 -15.50 17.02
CA ALA A 662 -2.64 -16.53 17.64
C ALA A 662 -1.98 -17.41 16.58
N ILE A 663 -0.82 -17.97 16.91
CA ILE A 663 -0.15 -18.98 16.11
C ILE A 663 -0.14 -20.28 16.91
N GLN A 664 -0.55 -21.38 16.27
CA GLN A 664 -0.59 -22.70 16.88
C GLN A 664 0.07 -23.72 15.97
N GLY A 665 1.11 -24.39 16.44
CA GLY A 665 1.66 -25.56 15.74
C GLY A 665 0.62 -26.68 15.68
N LYS A 666 0.30 -27.15 14.47
CA LYS A 666 -0.69 -28.19 14.21
C LYS A 666 -0.14 -29.27 13.29
N THR A 667 -0.78 -30.43 13.34
CA THR A 667 -0.46 -31.57 12.47
C THR A 667 -1.75 -32.27 12.06
N ILE A 668 -1.86 -32.60 10.77
CA ILE A 668 -2.98 -33.38 10.23
C ILE A 668 -2.47 -34.50 9.31
N THR A 669 -3.26 -35.54 9.12
CA THR A 669 -3.06 -36.51 8.03
C THR A 669 -3.97 -36.15 6.85
N HIS A 670 -3.40 -35.89 5.68
CA HIS A 670 -4.14 -35.64 4.44
C HIS A 670 -3.67 -36.62 3.35
N LYS A 671 -4.60 -37.38 2.75
CA LYS A 671 -4.29 -38.40 1.72
C LYS A 671 -3.17 -39.40 2.08
N GLY A 672 -3.00 -39.67 3.37
CA GLY A 672 -1.97 -40.58 3.89
C GLY A 672 -0.61 -39.94 4.17
N GLU A 673 -0.48 -38.63 3.95
CA GLU A 673 0.69 -37.83 4.30
C GLU A 673 0.44 -37.05 5.59
N GLU A 674 1.45 -36.96 6.46
CA GLU A 674 1.42 -36.14 7.67
C GLU A 674 1.94 -34.74 7.35
N LEU A 675 1.12 -33.72 7.59
CA LEU A 675 1.44 -32.32 7.32
C LEU A 675 1.54 -31.57 8.64
N GLY A 676 2.73 -31.05 8.96
CA GLY A 676 2.97 -30.15 10.08
C GLY A 676 3.04 -28.70 9.61
N PHE A 677 2.37 -27.78 10.32
CA PHE A 677 2.31 -26.37 9.95
C PHE A 677 1.89 -25.49 11.14
N ASP A 678 2.15 -24.20 11.03
CA ASP A 678 1.67 -23.20 11.99
C ASP A 678 0.31 -22.67 11.53
N TYR A 679 -0.75 -23.04 12.27
CA TYR A 679 -2.08 -22.49 12.05
C TYR A 679 -2.15 -21.06 12.58
N VAL A 680 -2.51 -20.12 11.72
CA VAL A 680 -2.61 -18.69 12.05
C VAL A 680 -4.08 -18.30 12.25
N VAL A 681 -4.42 -17.92 13.47
CA VAL A 681 -5.67 -17.24 13.81
C VAL A 681 -5.47 -15.75 13.55
N PRO A 682 -6.20 -15.13 12.59
CA PRO A 682 -6.05 -13.71 12.29
C PRO A 682 -6.42 -12.83 13.49
N SER A 683 -5.71 -11.73 13.66
CA SER A 683 -6.10 -10.64 14.57
C SER A 683 -7.40 -9.96 14.13
N MET A 684 -8.00 -9.16 15.01
CA MET A 684 -9.16 -8.33 14.67
C MET A 684 -8.86 -7.41 13.47
N ASN A 685 -7.68 -6.79 13.44
CA ASN A 685 -7.27 -5.90 12.35
C ASN A 685 -7.01 -6.69 11.05
N GLN A 686 -6.40 -7.88 11.13
CA GLN A 686 -6.23 -8.74 9.95
C GLN A 686 -7.57 -9.23 9.38
N CYS A 687 -8.61 -9.37 10.21
CA CYS A 687 -9.94 -9.71 9.69
C CYS A 687 -10.45 -8.63 8.74
N LYS A 688 -10.18 -7.35 9.00
CA LYS A 688 -10.60 -6.26 8.12
C LYS A 688 -9.95 -6.34 6.75
N GLN A 689 -8.69 -6.77 6.63
CA GLN A 689 -7.98 -6.83 5.34
C GLN A 689 -8.73 -7.64 4.27
N CYS A 690 -9.52 -8.63 4.66
CA CYS A 690 -10.34 -9.43 3.75
C CYS A 690 -11.80 -8.97 3.65
N HIS A 691 -12.28 -8.19 4.61
CA HIS A 691 -13.71 -7.91 4.82
C HIS A 691 -14.13 -6.48 4.43
N GLN A 692 -13.27 -5.72 3.74
CA GLN A 692 -13.58 -4.35 3.29
C GLN A 692 -14.50 -4.36 2.06
N PHE A 693 -15.53 -3.51 2.08
CA PHE A 693 -16.49 -3.34 1.01
C PHE A 693 -16.92 -1.88 0.86
N LYS A 694 -16.96 -1.36 -0.36
CA LYS A 694 -17.55 -0.08 -0.74
C LYS A 694 -18.78 -0.35 -1.61
N ALA A 695 -19.88 0.33 -1.29
CA ALA A 695 -21.10 0.23 -2.09
C ALA A 695 -20.96 0.99 -3.42
N ASP A 696 -20.23 2.10 -3.40
CA ASP A 696 -19.90 2.95 -4.53
C ASP A 696 -18.57 3.69 -4.30
N GLU A 697 -18.07 4.38 -5.33
CA GLU A 697 -16.77 5.08 -5.30
C GLU A 697 -16.72 6.22 -4.26
N GLN A 698 -17.87 6.81 -3.92
CA GLN A 698 -17.98 7.93 -2.99
C GLN A 698 -18.18 7.46 -1.55
N SER A 699 -18.58 6.21 -1.34
CA SER A 699 -18.78 5.61 -0.02
C SER A 699 -17.47 5.24 0.67
N ASN A 700 -17.47 5.33 2.01
CA ASN A 700 -16.41 4.78 2.83
C ASN A 700 -16.43 3.25 2.76
N ALA A 701 -15.25 2.63 2.88
CA ALA A 701 -15.18 1.19 3.01
C ALA A 701 -15.77 0.77 4.37
N VAL A 702 -16.63 -0.24 4.36
CA VAL A 702 -17.27 -0.83 5.53
C VAL A 702 -16.92 -2.30 5.64
N PHE A 703 -16.97 -2.85 6.85
CA PHE A 703 -16.80 -4.28 7.06
C PHE A 703 -18.07 -5.04 6.64
N VAL A 704 -17.95 -6.08 5.81
CA VAL A 704 -19.07 -6.97 5.46
C VAL A 704 -18.69 -8.45 5.53
N PRO A 705 -19.63 -9.37 5.84
CA PRO A 705 -19.38 -10.81 5.73
C PRO A 705 -19.05 -11.25 4.30
N ILE A 706 -18.16 -12.23 4.14
CA ILE A 706 -17.76 -12.74 2.80
C ILE A 706 -18.68 -13.87 2.31
N GLY A 707 -18.92 -14.87 3.16
CA GLY A 707 -19.59 -16.12 2.77
C GLY A 707 -21.11 -16.06 2.50
N PRO A 708 -21.92 -15.28 3.25
CA PRO A 708 -23.39 -15.22 3.10
C PRO A 708 -23.90 -14.52 1.84
N LYS A 709 -23.36 -14.86 0.67
CA LYS A 709 -23.86 -14.42 -0.64
C LYS A 709 -24.80 -15.47 -1.19
N ALA A 710 -25.87 -15.05 -1.85
CA ALA A 710 -26.93 -15.96 -2.31
C ALA A 710 -26.40 -17.16 -3.10
N ARG A 711 -25.45 -16.92 -4.02
CA ARG A 711 -24.83 -17.94 -4.87
C ARG A 711 -24.07 -19.04 -4.13
N HIS A 712 -23.54 -18.75 -2.94
CA HIS A 712 -22.83 -19.75 -2.13
C HIS A 712 -23.76 -20.53 -1.22
N LEU A 713 -25.02 -20.12 -1.09
CA LEU A 713 -26.02 -20.75 -0.21
C LEU A 713 -27.12 -21.47 -1.00
N ASN A 714 -27.23 -21.24 -2.31
CA ASN A 714 -28.25 -21.85 -3.16
C ASN A 714 -27.99 -23.35 -3.41
N ARG A 715 -28.21 -24.15 -2.37
CA ARG A 715 -28.12 -25.61 -2.32
C ARG A 715 -29.05 -26.15 -1.22
N ASP A 716 -29.33 -27.44 -1.29
CA ASP A 716 -30.00 -28.14 -0.20
C ASP A 716 -29.07 -28.37 1.00
N TYR A 717 -29.65 -28.28 2.20
CA TYR A 717 -29.01 -28.59 3.47
C TYR A 717 -29.92 -29.50 4.30
N ALA A 718 -29.33 -30.46 5.01
CA ALA A 718 -30.04 -31.41 5.85
C ALA A 718 -30.22 -30.84 7.27
N TYR A 719 -31.35 -30.20 7.53
CA TYR A 719 -31.70 -29.69 8.85
C TYR A 719 -32.29 -30.81 9.73
N ALA A 720 -32.36 -30.56 11.05
CA ALA A 720 -32.95 -31.48 12.01
C ALA A 720 -34.43 -31.81 11.72
N ASP A 721 -35.15 -30.92 11.04
CA ASP A 721 -36.56 -31.07 10.65
C ASP A 721 -36.76 -31.47 9.18
N GLY A 722 -35.69 -31.73 8.43
CA GLY A 722 -35.72 -32.20 7.05
C GLY A 722 -34.75 -31.48 6.11
N THR A 723 -34.65 -31.96 4.89
CA THR A 723 -33.81 -31.33 3.84
C THR A 723 -34.56 -30.18 3.17
N MET A 724 -33.90 -29.02 3.05
CA MET A 724 -34.45 -27.84 2.37
C MET A 724 -33.33 -26.98 1.78
N ASN A 725 -33.60 -26.28 0.67
CA ASN A 725 -32.71 -25.24 0.15
C ASN A 725 -32.46 -24.17 1.23
N GLN A 726 -31.19 -23.77 1.43
CA GLN A 726 -30.83 -22.89 2.54
C GLN A 726 -31.49 -21.51 2.45
N LEU A 727 -31.59 -20.93 1.25
CA LEU A 727 -32.22 -19.63 1.04
C LEU A 727 -33.72 -19.70 1.37
N SER A 728 -34.40 -20.75 0.92
CA SER A 728 -35.81 -20.98 1.28
C SER A 728 -35.98 -21.24 2.78
N LYS A 729 -35.04 -21.96 3.42
CA LYS A 729 -35.06 -22.16 4.86
C LYS A 729 -34.93 -20.83 5.61
N TRP A 730 -34.00 -19.97 5.19
CA TRP A 730 -33.81 -18.66 5.80
C TRP A 730 -35.04 -17.77 5.62
N GLN A 731 -35.68 -17.79 4.44
CA GLN A 731 -36.96 -17.09 4.22
C GLN A 731 -38.08 -17.63 5.13
N ALA A 732 -38.23 -18.96 5.22
CA ALA A 732 -39.24 -19.61 6.04
C ALA A 732 -39.02 -19.40 7.55
N ALA A 733 -37.76 -19.32 7.98
CA ALA A 733 -37.37 -19.01 9.36
C ALA A 733 -37.52 -17.51 9.71
N GLY A 734 -37.88 -16.67 8.73
CA GLY A 734 -37.98 -15.22 8.92
C GLY A 734 -36.63 -14.52 9.04
N ILE A 735 -35.54 -15.13 8.56
CA ILE A 735 -34.17 -14.57 8.54
C ILE A 735 -33.93 -13.73 7.29
N LEU A 736 -34.53 -14.10 6.15
CA LEU A 736 -34.30 -13.45 4.85
C LEU A 736 -35.63 -12.96 4.26
N GLN A 737 -35.61 -11.78 3.65
CA GLN A 737 -36.72 -11.26 2.83
C GLN A 737 -36.24 -10.85 1.43
N GLY A 738 -37.19 -10.67 0.50
CA GLY A 738 -36.86 -10.26 -0.86
C GLY A 738 -36.24 -11.35 -1.76
N LEU A 739 -36.16 -12.61 -1.30
CA LEU A 739 -35.64 -13.73 -2.10
C LEU A 739 -36.49 -13.95 -3.37
N PRO A 740 -35.92 -13.87 -4.58
CA PRO A 740 -36.63 -14.19 -5.83
C PRO A 740 -36.85 -15.70 -5.97
N ALA A 741 -37.42 -16.13 -7.10
CA ALA A 741 -37.53 -17.56 -7.38
C ALA A 741 -36.13 -18.19 -7.42
N LEU A 742 -35.92 -19.36 -6.81
CA LEU A 742 -34.59 -20.00 -6.73
C LEU A 742 -33.95 -20.25 -8.10
N THR A 743 -34.75 -20.35 -9.16
CA THR A 743 -34.29 -20.49 -10.55
C THR A 743 -33.65 -19.22 -11.12
N GLU A 744 -33.86 -18.08 -10.48
CA GLU A 744 -33.29 -16.77 -10.83
C GLU A 744 -32.09 -16.41 -9.94
N VAL A 745 -31.77 -17.26 -8.94
CA VAL A 745 -30.63 -17.07 -8.06
C VAL A 745 -29.49 -17.95 -8.58
N ASP A 746 -28.35 -17.34 -8.87
CA ASP A 746 -27.15 -18.08 -9.25
C ASP A 746 -26.77 -19.12 -8.18
N SER A 747 -26.05 -20.16 -8.59
CA SER A 747 -25.49 -21.16 -7.68
C SER A 747 -24.08 -21.49 -8.14
N VAL A 748 -23.09 -21.28 -7.27
CA VAL A 748 -21.73 -21.72 -7.58
C VAL A 748 -21.67 -23.25 -7.50
N PRO A 749 -20.87 -23.92 -8.35
CA PRO A 749 -20.65 -25.35 -8.23
C PRO A 749 -20.10 -25.74 -6.85
N GLN A 750 -20.45 -26.94 -6.39
CA GLN A 750 -19.86 -27.50 -5.17
C GLN A 750 -18.46 -28.03 -5.48
N TYR A 751 -17.50 -27.70 -4.62
CA TYR A 751 -16.13 -28.16 -4.74
C TYR A 751 -15.50 -28.36 -3.36
N GLN A 752 -15.08 -29.59 -3.06
CA GLN A 752 -14.53 -30.02 -1.78
C GLN A 752 -13.35 -31.00 -1.97
N ASP A 753 -12.61 -31.29 -0.90
CA ASP A 753 -11.54 -32.29 -0.89
C ASP A 753 -12.02 -33.62 -1.52
N GLY A 754 -11.35 -34.07 -2.58
CA GLY A 754 -11.70 -35.28 -3.34
C GLY A 754 -12.33 -35.00 -4.71
N ASP A 755 -12.91 -33.82 -4.94
CA ASP A 755 -13.55 -33.46 -6.22
C ASP A 755 -12.54 -33.23 -7.34
N GLU A 756 -11.26 -33.02 -7.02
CA GLU A 756 -10.16 -32.91 -7.98
C GLU A 756 -9.95 -34.20 -8.80
N ALA A 757 -10.51 -35.32 -8.34
CA ALA A 757 -10.57 -36.57 -9.12
C ALA A 757 -11.46 -36.46 -10.36
N ASN A 758 -12.48 -35.58 -10.32
CA ASN A 758 -13.49 -35.44 -11.36
C ASN A 758 -13.25 -34.25 -12.31
N VAL A 759 -12.32 -33.36 -11.97
CA VAL A 759 -12.02 -32.12 -12.71
C VAL A 759 -11.79 -32.37 -14.22
N ALA A 760 -11.04 -33.42 -14.57
CA ALA A 760 -10.76 -33.75 -15.98
C ALA A 760 -12.00 -34.18 -16.79
N SER A 761 -13.09 -34.57 -16.11
CA SER A 761 -14.35 -34.99 -16.74
C SER A 761 -15.34 -33.85 -16.97
N LEU A 762 -15.10 -32.67 -16.41
CA LEU A 762 -15.94 -31.50 -16.57
C LEU A 762 -15.91 -30.99 -18.01
N THR A 763 -17.04 -30.52 -18.53
CA THR A 763 -17.06 -29.73 -19.77
C THR A 763 -16.37 -28.38 -19.56
N ASP A 764 -15.96 -27.69 -20.63
CA ASP A 764 -15.27 -26.39 -20.48
C ASP A 764 -16.12 -25.37 -19.71
N SER A 765 -17.44 -25.35 -19.94
CA SER A 765 -18.38 -24.50 -19.21
C SER A 765 -18.44 -24.86 -17.73
N GLN A 766 -18.58 -26.15 -17.40
CA GLN A 766 -18.62 -26.58 -15.99
C GLN A 766 -17.30 -26.29 -15.27
N LEU A 767 -16.18 -26.47 -15.96
CA LEU A 767 -14.86 -26.18 -15.43
C LEU A 767 -14.68 -24.68 -15.17
N MET A 768 -15.10 -23.82 -16.11
CA MET A 768 -15.12 -22.36 -15.94
C MET A 768 -15.94 -21.94 -14.73
N ASP A 769 -17.19 -22.43 -14.60
CA ASP A 769 -18.06 -22.10 -13.47
C ASP A 769 -17.45 -22.57 -12.13
N THR A 770 -16.86 -23.77 -12.11
CA THR A 770 -16.24 -24.32 -10.89
C THR A 770 -15.00 -23.52 -10.50
N ALA A 771 -14.13 -23.18 -11.46
CA ALA A 771 -12.94 -22.37 -11.22
C ALA A 771 -13.29 -20.96 -10.73
N LYS A 772 -14.26 -20.29 -11.38
CA LYS A 772 -14.74 -18.98 -10.93
C LYS A 772 -15.38 -19.03 -9.55
N GLY A 773 -16.18 -20.06 -9.25
CA GLY A 773 -16.77 -20.23 -7.92
C GLY A 773 -15.72 -20.43 -6.82
N TYR A 774 -14.63 -21.14 -7.14
CA TYR A 774 -13.48 -21.32 -6.26
C TYR A 774 -12.70 -20.01 -6.06
N LEU A 775 -12.42 -19.27 -7.12
CA LEU A 775 -11.71 -17.98 -7.07
C LEU A 775 -12.53 -16.88 -6.38
N ASP A 776 -13.85 -16.87 -6.56
CA ASP A 776 -14.75 -15.89 -5.95
C ASP A 776 -14.68 -15.93 -4.42
N ILE A 777 -14.81 -17.12 -3.82
CA ILE A 777 -14.80 -17.26 -2.36
C ILE A 777 -13.40 -17.15 -1.75
N ASN A 778 -12.34 -17.53 -2.49
CA ASN A 778 -10.97 -17.54 -1.98
C ASN A 778 -10.19 -16.24 -2.25
N CYS A 779 -10.52 -15.49 -3.31
CA CYS A 779 -9.65 -14.43 -3.81
C CYS A 779 -10.38 -13.12 -4.14
N ALA A 780 -11.63 -13.14 -4.62
CA ALA A 780 -12.27 -11.94 -5.16
C ALA A 780 -12.44 -10.79 -4.16
N HIS A 781 -12.59 -11.09 -2.87
CA HIS A 781 -12.68 -10.07 -1.82
C HIS A 781 -11.37 -9.32 -1.57
N CYS A 782 -10.22 -9.90 -1.90
CA CYS A 782 -8.93 -9.18 -1.87
C CYS A 782 -8.70 -8.37 -3.15
N HIS A 783 -9.22 -8.86 -4.27
CA HIS A 783 -8.99 -8.34 -5.63
C HIS A 783 -10.08 -7.37 -6.11
N ARG A 784 -10.87 -6.81 -5.18
CA ARG A 784 -11.84 -5.74 -5.46
C ARG A 784 -11.21 -4.35 -5.23
N PRO A 785 -11.80 -3.25 -5.72
CA PRO A 785 -11.21 -1.90 -5.67
C PRO A 785 -10.73 -1.40 -4.30
N GLU A 786 -11.38 -1.86 -3.24
CA GLU A 786 -11.11 -1.53 -1.84
C GLU A 786 -10.37 -2.65 -1.09
N GLY A 787 -10.14 -3.79 -1.74
CA GLY A 787 -9.43 -4.93 -1.15
C GLY A 787 -7.91 -4.72 -1.14
N ASN A 788 -7.21 -5.52 -0.33
CA ASN A 788 -5.75 -5.39 -0.16
C ASN A 788 -4.93 -5.60 -1.44
N ALA A 789 -5.50 -6.25 -2.46
CA ALA A 789 -4.87 -6.50 -3.76
C ALA A 789 -5.51 -5.66 -4.89
N SER A 790 -6.17 -4.55 -4.56
CA SER A 790 -6.87 -3.70 -5.54
C SER A 790 -5.98 -3.17 -6.66
N ASN A 791 -4.74 -2.80 -6.31
CA ASN A 791 -3.72 -2.31 -7.24
C ASN A 791 -3.33 -3.34 -8.32
N THR A 792 -3.65 -4.63 -8.13
CA THR A 792 -3.35 -5.66 -9.13
C THR A 792 -4.24 -5.54 -10.36
N GLY A 793 -5.45 -4.96 -10.25
CA GLY A 793 -6.43 -4.90 -11.33
C GLY A 793 -7.01 -6.26 -11.77
N LEU A 794 -6.66 -7.35 -11.08
CA LEU A 794 -7.26 -8.67 -11.27
C LEU A 794 -8.66 -8.68 -10.67
N LYS A 795 -9.66 -9.23 -11.36
CA LYS A 795 -11.07 -9.26 -10.93
C LYS A 795 -11.60 -10.68 -11.04
N LEU A 796 -12.08 -11.22 -9.92
CA LEU A 796 -12.33 -12.67 -9.76
C LEU A 796 -13.77 -12.98 -9.32
N GLU A 797 -14.69 -12.02 -9.42
CA GLU A 797 -16.07 -12.18 -8.97
C GLU A 797 -16.82 -13.19 -9.85
N TYR A 798 -17.60 -14.08 -9.23
CA TYR A 798 -18.30 -15.16 -9.96
C TYR A 798 -19.26 -14.64 -11.05
N TRP A 799 -19.96 -13.53 -10.79
CA TRP A 799 -20.96 -12.97 -11.71
C TRP A 799 -20.32 -12.26 -12.92
N ARG A 800 -19.02 -11.95 -12.88
CA ARG A 800 -18.33 -11.25 -13.96
C ARG A 800 -18.17 -12.18 -15.16
N ALA A 801 -18.62 -11.77 -16.33
CA ALA A 801 -18.47 -12.57 -17.54
C ALA A 801 -16.99 -12.69 -17.91
N TYR A 802 -16.52 -13.89 -18.24
CA TYR A 802 -15.11 -14.10 -18.63
C TYR A 802 -14.84 -13.59 -20.06
N ASP A 803 -15.83 -13.69 -20.93
CA ASP A 803 -15.75 -13.36 -22.35
C ASP A 803 -15.95 -11.87 -22.67
N GLU A 804 -16.38 -11.06 -21.69
CA GLU A 804 -16.62 -9.62 -21.86
C GLU A 804 -15.38 -8.86 -22.35
N ASP A 805 -14.20 -9.25 -21.86
CA ASP A 805 -12.90 -8.65 -22.22
C ASP A 805 -11.85 -9.70 -22.61
N ALA A 806 -12.31 -10.83 -23.15
CA ALA A 806 -11.47 -11.98 -23.47
C ALA A 806 -10.65 -12.52 -22.27
N GLY A 807 -11.10 -12.28 -21.03
CA GLY A 807 -10.50 -12.78 -19.81
C GLY A 807 -9.37 -11.92 -19.27
N PHE A 808 -9.14 -10.72 -19.83
CA PHE A 808 -8.05 -9.84 -19.42
C PHE A 808 -8.17 -9.42 -17.95
N SER A 809 -9.36 -8.99 -17.51
CA SER A 809 -9.64 -8.68 -16.09
C SER A 809 -9.47 -9.90 -15.18
N HIS A 810 -9.65 -11.11 -15.71
CA HIS A 810 -9.41 -12.36 -14.97
C HIS A 810 -7.95 -12.83 -15.02
N GLY A 811 -7.04 -12.04 -15.60
CA GLY A 811 -5.60 -12.28 -15.61
C GLY A 811 -5.02 -12.80 -16.93
N THR A 812 -5.84 -13.03 -17.96
CA THR A 812 -5.35 -13.55 -19.25
C THR A 812 -4.34 -12.61 -19.90
N CYS A 813 -3.10 -13.07 -20.05
CA CYS A 813 -1.98 -12.30 -20.60
C CYS A 813 -1.81 -10.92 -19.94
N LYS A 814 -2.26 -10.78 -18.70
CA LYS A 814 -2.15 -9.54 -17.95
C LYS A 814 -0.82 -9.55 -17.19
N SER A 815 -0.03 -8.50 -17.36
CA SER A 815 1.24 -8.35 -16.64
C SER A 815 0.99 -8.15 -15.14
N PRO A 816 1.85 -8.69 -14.27
CA PRO A 816 1.72 -8.52 -12.83
C PRO A 816 2.16 -7.11 -12.40
N VAL A 817 1.48 -6.58 -11.39
CA VAL A 817 1.88 -5.32 -10.72
C VAL A 817 2.69 -5.59 -9.46
N ALA A 818 2.45 -6.72 -8.78
CA ALA A 818 2.97 -7.03 -7.45
C ALA A 818 3.78 -8.33 -7.39
N TYR A 819 4.43 -8.73 -8.49
CA TYR A 819 5.32 -9.89 -8.57
C TYR A 819 6.67 -9.47 -9.15
N GLY A 820 7.60 -9.06 -8.27
CA GLY A 820 8.90 -8.50 -8.67
C GLY A 820 10.08 -9.50 -8.65
N GLY A 821 9.90 -10.70 -8.08
CA GLY A 821 11.01 -11.58 -7.68
C GLY A 821 11.29 -12.81 -8.55
N GLY A 822 10.64 -12.99 -9.71
CA GLY A 822 10.73 -14.27 -10.45
C GLY A 822 10.70 -14.18 -11.98
N SER A 823 10.74 -15.35 -12.64
CA SER A 823 10.84 -15.46 -14.10
C SER A 823 9.49 -15.50 -14.84
N LEU A 824 8.37 -15.43 -14.11
CA LEU A 824 7.03 -15.50 -14.68
C LEU A 824 6.55 -14.09 -15.10
N GLY A 825 5.92 -13.99 -16.28
CA GLY A 825 5.61 -12.69 -16.91
C GLY A 825 4.13 -12.28 -16.90
N TYR A 826 3.20 -13.19 -16.62
CA TYR A 826 1.77 -12.92 -16.71
C TYR A 826 0.97 -13.60 -15.59
N ASP A 827 -0.12 -12.96 -15.16
CA ASP A 827 -1.06 -13.47 -14.17
C ASP A 827 -1.58 -14.87 -14.58
N ILE A 828 -2.04 -14.98 -15.84
CA ILE A 828 -2.45 -16.24 -16.48
C ILE A 828 -1.91 -16.30 -17.92
N VAL A 829 -1.29 -17.43 -18.27
CA VAL A 829 -0.93 -17.81 -19.63
C VAL A 829 -1.89 -18.92 -20.10
N PRO A 830 -2.86 -18.63 -20.98
CA PRO A 830 -3.82 -19.64 -21.44
C PRO A 830 -3.12 -20.85 -22.06
N GLY A 831 -3.54 -22.05 -21.64
CA GLY A 831 -2.92 -23.30 -22.04
C GLY A 831 -1.70 -23.71 -21.20
N ASN A 832 -1.12 -22.82 -20.39
CA ASN A 832 0.10 -23.10 -19.63
C ASN A 832 0.04 -22.63 -18.17
N ALA A 833 -0.50 -23.50 -17.31
CA ALA A 833 -0.56 -23.25 -15.87
C ALA A 833 0.83 -23.09 -15.22
N ALA A 834 1.87 -23.77 -15.73
CA ALA A 834 3.21 -23.69 -15.16
C ALA A 834 3.90 -22.33 -15.41
N GLU A 835 3.46 -21.58 -16.42
CA GLU A 835 3.93 -20.22 -16.71
C GLU A 835 3.00 -19.13 -16.14
N SER A 836 1.95 -19.52 -15.39
CA SER A 836 0.94 -18.61 -14.84
C SER A 836 1.22 -18.26 -13.37
N ILE A 837 1.35 -16.97 -13.06
CA ILE A 837 1.63 -16.48 -11.69
C ILE A 837 0.52 -16.91 -10.71
N LEU A 838 -0.76 -16.83 -11.12
CA LEU A 838 -1.87 -17.22 -10.26
C LEU A 838 -1.76 -18.67 -9.75
N HIS A 839 -1.40 -19.61 -10.64
CA HIS A 839 -1.18 -21.01 -10.27
C HIS A 839 0.03 -21.17 -9.34
N PHE A 840 1.17 -20.54 -9.67
CA PHE A 840 2.37 -20.58 -8.85
C PHE A 840 2.12 -20.06 -7.42
N ARG A 841 1.46 -18.91 -7.28
CA ARG A 841 1.19 -18.30 -5.96
C ARG A 841 0.18 -19.11 -5.15
N MET A 842 -0.78 -19.78 -5.80
CA MET A 842 -1.67 -20.73 -5.13
C MET A 842 -0.94 -21.96 -4.62
N GLU A 843 0.10 -22.43 -5.33
CA GLU A 843 0.88 -23.60 -4.96
C GLU A 843 1.91 -23.30 -3.85
N SER A 844 2.48 -22.09 -3.84
CA SER A 844 3.52 -21.68 -2.89
C SER A 844 3.02 -21.56 -1.45
N ASN A 845 3.89 -21.90 -0.50
CA ASN A 845 3.73 -21.62 0.93
C ASN A 845 4.71 -20.57 1.46
N GLU A 846 5.60 -20.05 0.60
CA GLU A 846 6.55 -19.00 0.98
C GLU A 846 5.80 -17.69 1.20
N PRO A 847 5.96 -16.98 2.35
CA PRO A 847 5.12 -15.84 2.71
C PRO A 847 4.99 -14.73 1.66
N GLY A 848 6.04 -14.42 0.90
CA GLY A 848 6.01 -13.40 -0.17
C GLY A 848 5.34 -13.86 -1.47
N ASP A 849 5.34 -15.17 -1.74
CA ASP A 849 4.78 -15.73 -2.97
C ASP A 849 3.37 -16.30 -2.78
N ARG A 850 3.05 -16.77 -1.58
CA ARG A 850 1.79 -17.42 -1.21
C ARG A 850 0.58 -16.52 -1.46
N MET A 851 -0.42 -17.08 -2.15
CA MET A 851 -1.78 -16.52 -2.22
C MET A 851 -2.86 -17.53 -1.86
N PRO A 852 -3.89 -17.15 -1.08
CA PRO A 852 -3.98 -15.90 -0.31
C PRO A 852 -2.86 -15.79 0.75
N GLU A 853 -2.38 -14.56 1.00
CA GLU A 853 -1.30 -14.28 1.97
C GLU A 853 -1.70 -14.59 3.42
N ILE A 854 -3.00 -14.54 3.71
CA ILE A 854 -3.59 -14.69 5.04
C ILE A 854 -4.72 -15.72 4.96
N GLY A 855 -4.89 -16.49 6.05
CA GLY A 855 -5.95 -17.49 6.16
C GLY A 855 -5.56 -18.89 5.65
N ARG A 856 -4.31 -19.10 5.24
CA ARG A 856 -3.72 -20.42 5.02
C ARG A 856 -2.21 -20.42 5.31
N SER A 857 -1.72 -21.58 5.75
CA SER A 857 -0.30 -21.93 5.84
C SER A 857 0.07 -23.10 4.92
N LEU A 858 -0.92 -23.92 4.55
CA LEU A 858 -0.78 -25.02 3.58
C LEU A 858 -1.31 -24.63 2.20
N SER A 859 -0.82 -25.32 1.18
CA SER A 859 -1.34 -25.24 -0.19
C SER A 859 -2.56 -26.15 -0.34
N HIS A 860 -3.61 -25.65 -1.00
CA HIS A 860 -4.78 -26.46 -1.31
C HIS A 860 -4.58 -27.19 -2.63
N ALA A 861 -3.99 -28.39 -2.56
CA ALA A 861 -3.62 -29.17 -3.74
C ALA A 861 -4.81 -29.42 -4.70
N GLU A 862 -6.01 -29.62 -4.16
CA GLU A 862 -7.24 -29.79 -4.92
C GLU A 862 -7.60 -28.52 -5.70
N GLY A 863 -7.62 -27.36 -5.02
CA GLY A 863 -7.85 -26.07 -5.66
C GLY A 863 -6.79 -25.73 -6.71
N VAL A 864 -5.51 -26.01 -6.43
CA VAL A 864 -4.41 -25.86 -7.39
C VAL A 864 -4.66 -26.71 -8.64
N LYS A 865 -5.10 -27.96 -8.47
CA LYS A 865 -5.40 -28.85 -9.60
C LYS A 865 -6.61 -28.38 -10.41
N LEU A 866 -7.67 -27.87 -9.78
CA LEU A 866 -8.81 -27.26 -10.46
C LEU A 866 -8.38 -26.09 -11.35
N ILE A 867 -7.61 -25.16 -10.79
CA ILE A 867 -7.14 -23.97 -11.51
C ILE A 867 -6.12 -24.33 -12.59
N SER A 868 -5.25 -25.32 -12.34
CA SER A 868 -4.33 -25.85 -13.35
C SER A 868 -5.08 -26.38 -14.58
N GLU A 869 -6.14 -27.17 -14.38
CA GLU A 869 -6.94 -27.71 -15.48
C GLU A 869 -7.73 -26.61 -16.20
N TRP A 870 -8.29 -25.67 -15.45
CA TRP A 870 -8.99 -24.51 -16.01
C TRP A 870 -8.07 -23.71 -16.94
N ILE A 871 -6.88 -23.33 -16.48
CA ILE A 871 -5.91 -22.55 -17.29
C ILE A 871 -5.52 -23.30 -18.57
N LYS A 872 -5.28 -24.62 -18.49
CA LYS A 872 -4.93 -25.46 -19.65
C LYS A 872 -6.01 -25.46 -20.74
N ARG A 873 -7.27 -25.27 -20.35
CA ARG A 873 -8.45 -25.35 -21.24
C ARG A 873 -9.04 -23.98 -21.56
N LEU A 874 -8.42 -22.90 -21.09
CA LEU A 874 -8.79 -21.55 -21.51
C LEU A 874 -8.63 -21.38 -23.03
N PRO A 875 -9.45 -20.52 -23.66
CA PRO A 875 -9.26 -20.15 -25.05
C PRO A 875 -7.83 -19.66 -25.28
N ALA A 876 -7.20 -20.11 -26.36
CA ALA A 876 -5.83 -19.74 -26.67
C ALA A 876 -5.70 -18.23 -26.88
N ALA A 877 -4.74 -17.61 -26.19
CA ALA A 877 -4.32 -16.23 -26.39
C ALA A 877 -2.80 -16.18 -26.55
N SER A 878 -2.30 -15.21 -27.33
CA SER A 878 -0.87 -14.99 -27.47
C SER A 878 -0.45 -13.90 -26.50
N CYS A 879 0.16 -14.28 -25.38
CA CYS A 879 0.79 -13.32 -24.47
C CYS A 879 2.13 -12.91 -25.09
N SER A 880 2.26 -11.63 -25.48
CA SER A 880 3.44 -11.09 -26.18
C SER A 880 4.06 -9.92 -25.44
#